data_AF-A0A9D5QPR1-F1
#
_entry.id   AF-A0A9D5QPR1-F1
#
_cell.length_a   1.000
_cell.length_b   1.000
_cell.length_c   1.000
_cell.angle_alpha   90.00
_cell.angle_beta   90.00
_cell.angle_gamma   90.00
#
_symmetry.space_group_name_H-M   'P 1'
#
loop_
_entity.id
_entity.type
_entity.pdbx_description
1 polymer ?
#
loop_
_entity_poly.entity_id
_entity_poly.type
_entity_poly.pdbx_seq_one_letter_code
_entity_poly.pdbx_strand_id
1 'polypeptide(L)'
;MLSIFTACSDEDLIGNSSSSNIKFEVSVSQDSKKSTRSSASDFESVNKSLTMQGGGSPLYLHPKTLRGIVTGTPENSTRSGLISNETLQNFGVFASLKADESTSISGLHPDYMTNVEVKRADNWSLADDYLWPGKGVLHINSYAPFCDSPSSEGIVKLPVASDTGELSLSYKTPAAVADQIDLLYSNPVNANSSPCDLTFNHALSAIRFATGAEMVPCTIKQISISGVASTGTLNLETGVWKDVSNLSSYSVDSLISLSAMPGSKYVAPDTFITSGDQTFILIPQTLGADAMISVTLVIDGKEQTLNTSLENVTWNSGTTTIYRLSVNPKSDGYILEVTDNQGTQISSMESSYTGSDLNFRITSMFGQAGDTVSQTNVAWKAEFIDDDGNVITKPQWIADWVMSGSGSVSLTGKTQMQVPTFEAISAESAALRNAGNINQSSGCIPYNLSNSSGQSTVQNTANCYMIHAPGNYSIPLVYGNAIKDGSANTSAYTASTRSTVHILKNFINHLGNAITDPYIYNNSNCVPSDAVVIWEDRLNTVSNVKLSEDKRNILFDVSPDFICQGNAIVAVRDSNGIVLWSWHLWLTPFLPDSDPISITYNGTEHKIMSQNLGQVSQGDRINFKSQSVKVRYTQIPDDDSEPLSLVLTITQSGKLIEPEASYCYYQWGRKDPMISSTSVWYNADFQEMTEIMTKGFLSDSTSGLSILADYIRTPGYFWTSSHTQEVFTYYNLWNMNNSNTSEVKTVYDPSPVGYRVARNSIVALLNQTISSATDGAYGTGVNITNPSGGNPIFFAACGYRSSVNGLVQGMTSEDKFGTVWTSRSTSTIEAFALSISTNHTIAQMVNDARPMGFGVRSSKEL
;
A
#
# COMPACT_ATOMS: atom_id res chain seq x y z
N MET A 1 -24.80 9.68 54.04
CA MET A 1 -23.61 10.16 53.31
C MET A 1 -23.41 9.18 52.16
N LEU A 2 -23.44 9.68 50.91
CA LEU A 2 -23.57 8.99 49.60
C LEU A 2 -24.90 8.21 49.43
N SER A 3 -25.94 8.66 48.69
CA SER A 3 -26.10 9.16 47.30
C SER A 3 -26.08 8.06 46.24
N ILE A 4 -27.27 7.59 45.83
CA ILE A 4 -27.59 7.18 44.44
C ILE A 4 -29.04 7.61 44.18
N PHE A 5 -29.25 8.53 43.23
CA PHE A 5 -30.55 8.79 42.61
C PHE A 5 -30.39 8.71 41.08
N THR A 6 -31.43 8.16 40.49
CA THR A 6 -31.77 7.89 39.09
C THR A 6 -31.84 9.11 38.17
N ALA A 7 -31.65 8.92 36.85
CA ALA A 7 -32.36 9.67 35.81
C ALA A 7 -32.42 8.87 34.49
N CYS A 8 -33.60 8.91 33.86
CA CYS A 8 -33.93 8.37 32.54
C CYS A 8 -33.63 9.38 31.41
N SER A 9 -33.79 8.85 30.18
CA SER A 9 -34.01 9.43 28.86
C SER A 9 -32.77 9.78 28.04
N ASP A 10 -32.72 9.29 26.80
CA ASP A 10 -33.07 10.14 25.66
C ASP A 10 -33.54 9.33 24.44
N GLU A 11 -34.65 9.78 23.87
CA GLU A 11 -35.15 9.48 22.53
C GLU A 11 -34.32 10.25 21.47
N ASP A 12 -34.58 9.89 20.20
CA ASP A 12 -34.24 10.59 18.96
C ASP A 12 -32.87 10.34 18.32
N LEU A 13 -32.81 9.29 17.51
CA LEU A 13 -32.19 9.35 16.18
C LEU A 13 -33.11 8.69 15.14
N ILE A 14 -34.26 9.32 14.87
CA ILE A 14 -34.94 9.14 13.57
C ILE A 14 -34.12 9.92 12.53
N GLY A 15 -33.22 9.20 11.86
CA GLY A 15 -32.51 9.64 10.66
C GLY A 15 -32.83 8.68 9.52
N ASN A 16 -33.53 9.19 8.52
CA ASN A 16 -34.01 8.47 7.32
C ASN A 16 -32.87 7.73 6.58
N SER A 17 -32.76 6.42 6.79
CA SER A 17 -32.36 5.47 5.75
C SER A 17 -33.20 4.22 5.97
N SER A 18 -33.81 3.71 4.91
CA SER A 18 -34.67 2.54 4.95
C SER A 18 -33.94 1.36 5.61
N SER A 19 -34.40 0.92 6.78
CA SER A 19 -33.94 -0.30 7.45
C SER A 19 -34.34 -1.51 6.60
N SER A 20 -33.52 -1.81 5.60
CA SER A 20 -33.68 -2.99 4.78
C SER A 20 -33.14 -4.19 5.53
N ASN A 21 -33.80 -5.34 5.38
CA ASN A 21 -33.28 -6.60 5.90
C ASN A 21 -31.93 -6.90 5.26
N ILE A 22 -31.00 -7.43 6.03
CA ILE A 22 -29.68 -7.85 5.54
C ILE A 22 -29.86 -9.02 4.57
N LYS A 23 -29.32 -8.88 3.36
CA LYS A 23 -29.30 -9.91 2.32
C LYS A 23 -27.88 -10.07 1.78
N PHE A 24 -27.61 -11.26 1.28
CA PHE A 24 -26.31 -11.61 0.72
C PHE A 24 -26.43 -11.97 -0.76
N GLU A 25 -25.44 -11.53 -1.52
CA GLU A 25 -25.13 -12.08 -2.82
C GLU A 25 -23.89 -12.96 -2.64
N VAL A 26 -23.93 -14.20 -3.12
CA VAL A 26 -22.85 -15.15 -2.84
C VAL A 26 -22.24 -15.66 -4.12
N SER A 27 -20.93 -15.84 -4.08
CA SER A 27 -20.19 -16.58 -5.08
C SER A 27 -19.26 -17.58 -4.40
N VAL A 28 -19.00 -18.70 -5.07
CA VAL A 28 -17.92 -19.62 -4.76
C VAL A 28 -16.81 -19.35 -5.75
N SER A 29 -15.56 -19.25 -5.28
CA SER A 29 -14.40 -18.78 -6.05
C SER A 29 -14.07 -19.56 -7.33
N GLN A 30 -14.79 -20.66 -7.64
CA GLN A 30 -14.68 -21.41 -8.91
C GLN A 30 -15.71 -21.01 -9.97
N ASP A 31 -16.81 -20.37 -9.59
CA ASP A 31 -17.98 -20.13 -10.45
C ASP A 31 -18.19 -18.66 -10.85
N SER A 32 -17.40 -17.73 -10.30
CA SER A 32 -17.60 -16.29 -10.45
C SER A 32 -17.32 -15.73 -11.86
N LYS A 33 -17.09 -16.60 -12.85
CA LYS A 33 -17.13 -16.26 -14.28
C LYS A 33 -18.08 -17.20 -15.04
N LYS A 34 -19.34 -16.80 -15.19
CA LYS A 34 -20.19 -17.34 -16.28
C LYS A 34 -19.58 -16.94 -17.62
N SER A 35 -18.79 -17.83 -18.21
CA SER A 35 -18.55 -17.83 -19.66
C SER A 35 -18.84 -19.21 -20.23
N THR A 36 -19.50 -19.19 -21.37
CA THR A 36 -20.02 -20.31 -22.15
C THR A 36 -19.03 -21.45 -22.34
N ARG A 37 -19.49 -22.67 -22.05
CA ARG A 37 -19.04 -23.98 -22.56
C ARG A 37 -17.69 -23.99 -23.31
N SER A 38 -16.61 -24.24 -22.57
CA SER A 38 -15.43 -25.06 -22.92
C SER A 38 -14.15 -24.55 -22.24
N SER A 39 -14.08 -24.55 -20.91
CA SER A 39 -12.87 -24.07 -20.21
C SER A 39 -12.62 -24.84 -18.92
N ALA A 40 -12.31 -26.13 -19.04
CA ALA A 40 -11.54 -26.84 -18.02
C ALA A 40 -10.06 -26.72 -18.44
N SER A 41 -9.43 -25.59 -18.13
CA SER A 41 -7.97 -25.48 -18.18
C SER A 41 -7.49 -25.41 -16.74
N ASP A 42 -7.45 -26.58 -16.14
CA ASP A 42 -7.09 -26.76 -14.74
C ASP A 42 -5.65 -26.32 -14.49
N PHE A 43 -5.42 -25.71 -13.33
CA PHE A 43 -4.10 -25.49 -12.76
C PHE A 43 -3.48 -26.87 -12.49
N GLU A 44 -2.53 -27.33 -13.30
CA GLU A 44 -1.88 -28.63 -13.11
C GLU A 44 -0.47 -28.43 -12.56
N SER A 45 -0.20 -28.89 -11.33
CA SER A 45 1.17 -29.09 -10.84
C SER A 45 1.44 -30.58 -10.70
N VAL A 46 2.51 -31.07 -11.34
CA VAL A 46 2.99 -32.45 -11.22
C VAL A 46 4.02 -32.51 -10.09
N ASN A 47 3.77 -33.36 -9.10
CA ASN A 47 4.68 -33.57 -7.98
C ASN A 47 5.54 -34.81 -8.20
N LYS A 48 6.63 -34.95 -7.44
CA LYS A 48 7.55 -36.10 -7.49
C LYS A 48 6.79 -37.43 -7.36
N SER A 49 7.11 -38.41 -8.23
CA SER A 49 6.57 -39.76 -8.12
C SER A 49 7.02 -40.46 -6.83
N LEU A 50 6.11 -41.18 -6.19
CA LEU A 50 6.34 -41.93 -4.96
C LEU A 50 6.44 -43.42 -5.26
N THR A 51 7.51 -44.07 -4.81
CA THR A 51 7.70 -45.52 -5.00
C THR A 51 6.96 -46.29 -3.93
N MET A 52 6.08 -47.21 -4.35
CA MET A 52 5.37 -48.09 -3.43
C MET A 52 6.13 -49.39 -3.18
N GLN A 53 6.26 -49.78 -1.90
CA GLN A 53 6.99 -50.97 -1.44
C GLN A 53 6.03 -51.99 -0.78
N GLY A 54 6.36 -53.29 -0.81
CA GLY A 54 5.59 -54.34 -0.12
C GLY A 54 5.14 -55.52 -0.99
N GLY A 55 5.43 -55.52 -2.29
CA GLY A 55 5.01 -56.55 -3.25
C GLY A 55 6.11 -57.05 -4.18
N GLY A 56 5.76 -57.97 -5.09
CA GLY A 56 6.72 -58.62 -6.00
C GLY A 56 7.12 -57.79 -7.23
N SER A 57 6.38 -56.72 -7.54
CA SER A 57 6.68 -55.74 -8.59
C SER A 57 6.39 -54.32 -8.08
N PRO A 58 7.24 -53.32 -8.35
CA PRO A 58 7.03 -51.95 -7.85
C PRO A 58 5.87 -51.26 -8.59
N LEU A 59 5.00 -50.57 -7.84
CA LEU A 59 4.08 -49.55 -8.35
C LEU A 59 4.57 -48.17 -7.92
N TYR A 60 4.10 -47.15 -8.63
CA TYR A 60 4.42 -45.75 -8.41
C TYR A 60 3.13 -44.92 -8.30
N LEU A 61 3.13 -43.92 -7.44
CA LEU A 61 2.09 -42.90 -7.39
C LEU A 61 2.62 -41.59 -7.99
N HIS A 62 1.91 -41.05 -8.97
CA HIS A 62 2.24 -39.80 -9.65
C HIS A 62 1.22 -38.74 -9.25
N PRO A 63 1.54 -37.87 -8.27
CA PRO A 63 0.59 -36.88 -7.78
C PRO A 63 0.41 -35.75 -8.81
N LYS A 64 -0.84 -35.39 -9.04
CA LYS A 64 -1.28 -34.26 -9.85
C LYS A 64 -2.22 -33.41 -9.00
N THR A 65 -1.91 -32.15 -8.78
CA THR A 65 -2.76 -31.25 -7.99
C THR A 65 -3.56 -30.33 -8.91
N LEU A 66 -4.86 -30.23 -8.65
CA LEU A 66 -5.82 -29.36 -9.33
C LEU A 66 -6.35 -28.31 -8.36
N ARG A 67 -6.73 -27.13 -8.87
CA ARG A 67 -7.45 -26.13 -8.08
C ARG A 67 -8.90 -26.58 -7.85
N GLY A 68 -9.40 -26.37 -6.64
CA GLY A 68 -10.76 -26.71 -6.24
C GLY A 68 -10.95 -28.12 -5.71
N ILE A 69 -12.18 -28.41 -5.25
CA ILE A 69 -12.56 -29.70 -4.65
C ILE A 69 -13.39 -30.50 -5.67
N VAL A 70 -12.72 -31.42 -6.37
CA VAL A 70 -13.30 -32.17 -7.50
C VAL A 70 -13.75 -33.55 -7.02
N THR A 71 -15.05 -33.79 -6.88
CA THR A 71 -15.61 -35.05 -6.31
C THR A 71 -16.21 -36.02 -7.33
N GLY A 72 -16.38 -35.67 -8.62
CA GLY A 72 -17.05 -36.53 -9.63
C GLY A 72 -16.32 -36.64 -10.98
N THR A 73 -16.90 -37.41 -11.91
CA THR A 73 -16.73 -37.27 -13.37
C THR A 73 -17.88 -36.43 -13.93
N PRO A 74 -17.72 -35.69 -15.05
CA PRO A 74 -18.72 -34.73 -15.54
C PRO A 74 -20.13 -35.30 -15.82
N GLU A 75 -20.27 -36.62 -15.93
CA GLU A 75 -21.53 -37.29 -16.26
C GLU A 75 -21.85 -38.36 -15.21
N ASN A 76 -22.93 -38.14 -14.44
CA ASN A 76 -23.65 -39.07 -13.54
C ASN A 76 -22.99 -39.48 -12.19
N SER A 77 -23.43 -38.86 -11.09
CA SER A 77 -24.22 -39.51 -9.98
C SER A 77 -24.13 -38.77 -8.62
N THR A 78 -25.30 -38.58 -8.02
CA THR A 78 -25.71 -38.45 -6.59
C THR A 78 -24.96 -37.63 -5.52
N ARG A 79 -23.79 -37.03 -5.77
CA ARG A 79 -23.34 -35.78 -5.12
C ARG A 79 -22.86 -34.88 -6.25
N SER A 80 -23.68 -33.92 -6.67
CA SER A 80 -23.36 -33.01 -7.78
C SER A 80 -22.00 -32.35 -7.52
N GLY A 81 -21.05 -32.64 -8.41
CA GLY A 81 -19.65 -32.25 -8.28
C GLY A 81 -19.46 -30.73 -8.22
N LEU A 82 -18.50 -30.31 -7.39
CA LEU A 82 -18.16 -28.92 -7.05
C LEU A 82 -19.28 -28.25 -6.22
N ILE A 83 -18.96 -27.79 -5.01
CA ILE A 83 -19.80 -26.79 -4.36
C ILE A 83 -19.68 -25.52 -5.22
N SER A 84 -20.77 -25.22 -5.89
CA SER A 84 -20.98 -24.18 -6.90
C SER A 84 -21.91 -23.13 -6.30
N ASN A 85 -22.12 -22.01 -6.99
CA ASN A 85 -23.15 -21.04 -6.60
C ASN A 85 -24.53 -21.71 -6.52
N GLU A 86 -24.75 -22.76 -7.30
CA GLU A 86 -26.01 -23.48 -7.39
C GLU A 86 -26.17 -24.60 -6.34
N THR A 87 -25.07 -25.07 -5.74
CA THR A 87 -25.06 -26.19 -4.78
C THR A 87 -24.58 -25.80 -3.38
N LEU A 88 -24.22 -24.53 -3.16
CA LEU A 88 -23.93 -24.00 -1.84
C LEU A 88 -25.09 -24.30 -0.88
N GLN A 89 -24.76 -24.84 0.29
CA GLN A 89 -25.73 -25.15 1.35
C GLN A 89 -26.01 -23.90 2.19
N ASN A 90 -26.98 -23.98 3.10
CA ASN A 90 -27.16 -22.94 4.12
C ASN A 90 -25.82 -22.68 4.82
N PHE A 91 -25.59 -21.45 5.23
CA PHE A 91 -24.32 -21.03 5.82
C PHE A 91 -24.53 -20.23 7.11
N GLY A 92 -23.55 -20.24 8.00
CA GLY A 92 -23.58 -19.48 9.25
C GLY A 92 -22.84 -18.16 9.11
N VAL A 93 -23.41 -17.11 9.70
CA VAL A 93 -22.84 -15.76 9.71
C VAL A 93 -22.45 -15.35 11.12
N PHE A 94 -21.27 -14.74 11.23
CA PHE A 94 -20.78 -14.05 12.41
C PHE A 94 -20.58 -12.57 12.06
N ALA A 95 -21.17 -11.66 12.82
CA ALA A 95 -21.03 -10.23 12.56
C ALA A 95 -20.75 -9.45 13.85
N SER A 96 -19.85 -8.48 13.74
CA SER A 96 -19.56 -7.51 14.80
C SER A 96 -19.85 -6.10 14.32
N LEU A 97 -20.42 -5.27 15.20
CA LEU A 97 -20.67 -3.86 14.90
C LEU A 97 -19.40 -3.03 15.13
N LYS A 98 -18.96 -2.33 14.09
CA LYS A 98 -17.88 -1.33 14.16
C LYS A 98 -18.46 0.07 14.15
N ALA A 99 -17.84 0.98 14.90
CA ALA A 99 -18.19 2.40 14.87
C ALA A 99 -17.99 3.00 13.47
N ASP A 100 -16.93 2.58 12.78
CA ASP A 100 -16.58 2.90 11.39
C ASP A 100 -15.63 1.84 10.82
N GLU A 101 -15.29 1.92 9.53
CA GLU A 101 -14.39 0.96 8.87
C GLU A 101 -12.97 0.94 9.46
N SER A 102 -12.52 2.03 10.10
CA SER A 102 -11.17 2.19 10.66
C SER A 102 -11.00 1.51 12.03
N THR A 103 -12.09 1.12 12.67
CA THR A 103 -12.06 0.41 13.96
C THR A 103 -11.30 -0.91 13.81
N SER A 104 -10.22 -1.10 14.59
CA SER A 104 -9.43 -2.32 14.60
C SER A 104 -10.31 -3.53 14.90
N ILE A 105 -10.15 -4.61 14.13
CA ILE A 105 -10.87 -5.88 14.32
C ILE A 105 -10.27 -6.77 15.43
N SER A 106 -9.09 -6.41 15.94
CA SER A 106 -8.38 -7.23 16.94
C SER A 106 -9.17 -7.32 18.24
N GLY A 107 -9.71 -8.51 18.54
CA GLY A 107 -10.52 -8.77 19.73
C GLY A 107 -11.98 -8.34 19.61
N LEU A 108 -12.47 -8.03 18.41
CA LEU A 108 -13.91 -7.91 18.15
C LEU A 108 -14.54 -9.30 18.09
N HIS A 109 -15.47 -9.53 19.01
CA HIS A 109 -16.27 -10.74 19.05
C HIS A 109 -17.62 -10.50 18.36
N PRO A 110 -18.26 -11.54 17.81
CA PRO A 110 -19.50 -11.41 17.05
C PRO A 110 -20.67 -11.09 18.00
N ASP A 111 -20.85 -9.81 18.31
CA ASP A 111 -21.88 -9.27 19.20
C ASP A 111 -23.19 -8.93 18.48
N TYR A 112 -23.15 -8.79 17.16
CA TYR A 112 -24.30 -8.47 16.33
C TYR A 112 -25.01 -9.71 15.78
N MET A 113 -24.25 -10.67 15.25
CA MET A 113 -24.74 -11.98 14.81
C MET A 113 -23.78 -13.06 15.28
N THR A 114 -24.24 -14.05 16.03
CA THR A 114 -23.44 -15.22 16.42
C THR A 114 -24.02 -16.49 15.79
N ASN A 115 -23.33 -17.05 14.78
CA ASN A 115 -23.74 -18.25 14.05
C ASN A 115 -25.19 -18.19 13.52
N VAL A 116 -25.56 -17.10 12.88
CA VAL A 116 -26.93 -16.94 12.35
C VAL A 116 -27.05 -17.65 11.00
N GLU A 117 -28.07 -18.50 10.84
CA GLU A 117 -28.31 -19.27 9.63
C GLU A 117 -28.83 -18.38 8.48
N VAL A 118 -28.19 -18.49 7.32
CA VAL A 118 -28.64 -17.90 6.05
C VAL A 118 -29.14 -19.01 5.13
N LYS A 119 -30.34 -18.81 4.57
CA LYS A 119 -31.03 -19.77 3.70
C LYS A 119 -31.18 -19.21 2.29
N ARG A 120 -31.21 -20.12 1.32
CA ARG A 120 -31.46 -19.78 -0.09
C ARG A 120 -32.96 -19.68 -0.37
N ALA A 121 -33.41 -18.50 -0.77
CA ALA A 121 -34.73 -18.23 -1.40
C ALA A 121 -34.50 -17.57 -2.77
N ASP A 122 -35.23 -16.49 -3.11
CA ASP A 122 -34.93 -15.65 -4.28
C ASP A 122 -33.60 -14.88 -4.13
N ASN A 123 -33.16 -14.68 -2.89
CA ASN A 123 -31.84 -14.19 -2.48
C ASN A 123 -31.36 -15.01 -1.25
N TRP A 124 -30.10 -14.85 -0.84
CA TRP A 124 -29.62 -15.41 0.43
C TRP A 124 -30.02 -14.49 1.59
N SER A 125 -30.91 -14.97 2.46
CA SER A 125 -31.52 -14.17 3.51
C SER A 125 -31.50 -14.88 4.87
N LEU A 126 -31.46 -14.07 5.92
CA LEU A 126 -31.54 -14.51 7.31
C LEU A 126 -32.99 -14.94 7.64
N ALA A 127 -33.14 -15.86 8.61
CA ALA A 127 -34.46 -16.31 9.06
C ALA A 127 -35.21 -15.26 9.89
N ASP A 128 -34.47 -14.40 10.60
CA ASP A 128 -34.99 -13.31 11.42
C ASP A 128 -34.74 -11.94 10.76
N ASP A 129 -35.53 -10.91 11.14
CA ASP A 129 -35.42 -9.53 10.66
C ASP A 129 -34.20 -8.81 11.25
N TYR A 130 -33.00 -9.24 10.87
CA TYR A 130 -31.78 -8.47 11.12
C TYR A 130 -31.71 -7.30 10.15
N LEU A 131 -31.61 -6.09 10.71
CA LEU A 131 -31.59 -4.84 9.99
C LEU A 131 -30.17 -4.29 9.91
N TRP A 132 -29.88 -3.46 8.91
CA TRP A 132 -28.64 -2.69 8.93
C TRP A 132 -28.60 -1.73 10.13
N PRO A 133 -27.45 -1.57 10.80
CA PRO A 133 -27.32 -0.60 11.88
C PRO A 133 -27.49 0.82 11.31
N GLY A 134 -28.23 1.69 12.02
CA GLY A 134 -28.46 3.07 11.59
C GLY A 134 -27.19 3.94 11.57
N LYS A 135 -26.14 3.52 12.26
CA LYS A 135 -24.77 4.07 12.25
C LYS A 135 -23.77 2.93 12.46
N GLY A 136 -22.61 3.04 11.84
CA GLY A 136 -21.55 2.02 11.92
C GLY A 136 -21.54 1.06 10.74
N VAL A 137 -20.66 0.08 10.79
CA VAL A 137 -20.41 -0.90 9.74
C VAL A 137 -20.36 -2.29 10.35
N LEU A 138 -21.00 -3.28 9.74
CA LEU A 138 -20.89 -4.67 10.17
C LEU A 138 -19.64 -5.30 9.56
N HIS A 139 -18.80 -5.89 10.40
CA HIS A 139 -17.72 -6.79 9.97
C HIS A 139 -18.25 -8.21 9.97
N ILE A 140 -18.37 -8.81 8.78
CA ILE A 140 -19.11 -10.04 8.54
C ILE A 140 -18.15 -11.15 8.11
N ASN A 141 -18.21 -12.27 8.82
CA ASN A 141 -17.53 -13.52 8.51
C ASN A 141 -18.58 -14.62 8.30
N SER A 142 -18.28 -15.61 7.46
CA SER A 142 -19.24 -16.71 7.23
C SER A 142 -18.56 -18.04 6.89
N TYR A 143 -19.30 -19.14 7.09
CA TYR A 143 -18.85 -20.49 6.78
C TYR A 143 -20.01 -21.39 6.33
N ALA A 144 -19.72 -22.42 5.54
CA ALA A 144 -20.70 -23.39 5.05
C ALA A 144 -20.13 -24.82 5.07
N PRO A 145 -20.95 -25.88 5.20
CA PRO A 145 -22.38 -25.84 5.47
C PRO A 145 -22.70 -25.40 6.91
N PHE A 146 -23.88 -24.84 7.12
CA PHE A 146 -24.37 -24.38 8.41
C PHE A 146 -24.41 -25.52 9.43
N CYS A 147 -23.89 -25.25 10.62
CA CYS A 147 -23.92 -26.15 11.76
C CYS A 147 -24.65 -25.47 12.92
N ASP A 148 -25.77 -26.04 13.33
CA ASP A 148 -26.55 -25.56 14.49
C ASP A 148 -25.98 -26.10 15.81
N SER A 149 -25.38 -27.30 15.77
CA SER A 149 -24.86 -27.96 16.96
C SER A 149 -23.61 -28.75 16.62
N PRO A 150 -22.43 -28.33 17.12
CA PRO A 150 -21.19 -29.07 16.93
C PRO A 150 -21.32 -30.51 17.43
N SER A 151 -20.70 -31.45 16.73
CA SER A 151 -20.75 -32.87 17.08
C SER A 151 -19.38 -33.41 17.48
N SER A 152 -19.22 -34.73 17.64
CA SER A 152 -17.91 -35.34 17.93
C SER A 152 -16.98 -35.42 16.72
N GLU A 153 -17.51 -35.25 15.51
CA GLU A 153 -16.81 -35.23 14.22
C GLU A 153 -17.42 -34.16 13.29
N GLY A 154 -16.72 -33.77 12.23
CA GLY A 154 -17.04 -32.58 11.45
C GLY A 154 -16.72 -31.31 12.23
N ILE A 155 -17.66 -30.37 12.29
CA ILE A 155 -17.53 -29.16 13.12
C ILE A 155 -17.72 -29.54 14.59
N VAL A 156 -16.67 -29.37 15.40
CA VAL A 156 -16.65 -29.78 16.83
C VAL A 156 -16.69 -28.60 17.81
N LYS A 157 -16.35 -27.40 17.35
CA LYS A 157 -16.55 -26.15 18.13
C LYS A 157 -16.85 -24.98 17.18
N LEU A 158 -17.88 -24.21 17.49
CA LEU A 158 -18.20 -22.94 16.84
C LEU A 158 -17.73 -21.74 17.69
N PRO A 159 -17.43 -20.59 17.07
CA PRO A 159 -17.22 -19.35 17.80
C PRO A 159 -18.45 -18.97 18.64
N VAL A 160 -18.20 -18.50 19.86
CA VAL A 160 -19.22 -17.91 20.74
C VAL A 160 -18.84 -16.48 21.15
N ALA A 161 -19.84 -15.66 21.51
CA ALA A 161 -19.64 -14.25 21.85
C ALA A 161 -18.68 -14.02 23.04
N SER A 162 -18.48 -15.03 23.90
CA SER A 162 -17.59 -14.97 25.06
C SER A 162 -16.19 -15.55 24.82
N ASP A 163 -15.89 -16.06 23.63
CA ASP A 163 -14.53 -16.50 23.32
C ASP A 163 -13.57 -15.31 23.46
N THR A 164 -12.27 -15.57 23.67
CA THR A 164 -11.22 -14.54 23.69
C THR A 164 -10.17 -14.94 22.66
N GLY A 165 -9.78 -14.01 21.77
CA GLY A 165 -8.84 -14.30 20.66
C GLY A 165 -9.50 -14.27 19.27
N GLU A 166 -8.86 -14.91 18.29
CA GLU A 166 -9.27 -14.89 16.86
C GLU A 166 -10.59 -15.64 16.62
N LEU A 167 -11.43 -15.13 15.69
CA LEU A 167 -12.68 -15.78 15.30
C LEU A 167 -12.40 -17.11 14.58
N SER A 168 -12.61 -18.23 15.29
CA SER A 168 -12.17 -19.54 14.81
C SER A 168 -13.16 -20.67 15.09
N LEU A 169 -13.20 -21.64 14.18
CA LEU A 169 -13.98 -22.87 14.28
C LEU A 169 -13.04 -24.08 14.38
N SER A 170 -13.35 -25.03 15.27
CA SER A 170 -12.59 -26.28 15.37
C SER A 170 -13.29 -27.39 14.59
N TYR A 171 -12.49 -28.20 13.89
CA TYR A 171 -12.96 -29.29 13.05
C TYR A 171 -12.19 -30.58 13.36
N LYS A 172 -12.91 -31.71 13.32
CA LYS A 172 -12.34 -33.07 13.34
C LYS A 172 -12.84 -33.83 12.12
N THR A 173 -11.94 -34.30 11.28
CA THR A 173 -12.26 -35.05 10.07
C THR A 173 -13.01 -36.35 10.42
N PRO A 174 -14.22 -36.57 9.89
CA PRO A 174 -14.99 -37.80 10.10
C PRO A 174 -14.23 -39.08 9.73
N ALA A 175 -14.41 -40.13 10.52
CA ALA A 175 -13.72 -41.40 10.33
C ALA A 175 -14.17 -42.13 9.04
N ALA A 176 -15.46 -42.08 8.73
CA ALA A 176 -16.00 -42.57 7.48
C ALA A 176 -15.78 -41.53 6.38
N VAL A 177 -15.12 -41.92 5.28
CA VAL A 177 -14.79 -41.01 4.16
C VAL A 177 -16.06 -40.41 3.54
N ALA A 178 -17.15 -41.18 3.48
CA ALA A 178 -18.43 -40.72 2.97
C ALA A 178 -19.07 -39.59 3.80
N ASP A 179 -18.73 -39.51 5.08
CA ASP A 179 -19.27 -38.51 6.01
C ASP A 179 -18.41 -37.23 6.03
N GLN A 180 -17.25 -37.23 5.36
CA GLN A 180 -16.40 -36.05 5.26
C GLN A 180 -17.09 -34.95 4.43
N ILE A 181 -17.00 -33.73 4.92
CA ILE A 181 -17.69 -32.57 4.33
C ILE A 181 -16.68 -31.64 3.66
N ASP A 182 -17.13 -30.91 2.65
CA ASP A 182 -16.40 -29.80 2.07
C ASP A 182 -16.76 -28.52 2.82
N LEU A 183 -15.88 -28.11 3.73
CA LEU A 183 -16.04 -26.93 4.57
C LEU A 183 -15.59 -25.69 3.78
N LEU A 184 -16.41 -24.64 3.76
CA LEU A 184 -16.11 -23.36 3.14
C LEU A 184 -16.08 -22.23 4.18
N TYR A 185 -15.34 -21.18 3.86
CA TYR A 185 -15.36 -19.90 4.58
C TYR A 185 -15.41 -18.74 3.58
N SER A 186 -15.97 -17.60 3.97
CA SER A 186 -15.86 -16.37 3.17
C SER A 186 -14.74 -15.49 3.67
N ASN A 187 -14.12 -14.72 2.78
CA ASN A 187 -13.32 -13.58 3.22
C ASN A 187 -14.19 -12.60 4.01
N PRO A 188 -13.64 -11.90 5.03
CA PRO A 188 -14.40 -10.93 5.79
C PRO A 188 -14.86 -9.76 4.91
N VAL A 189 -16.07 -9.26 5.17
CA VAL A 189 -16.63 -8.10 4.47
C VAL A 189 -17.06 -7.05 5.48
N ASN A 190 -16.71 -5.79 5.22
CA ASN A 190 -17.26 -4.65 5.96
C ASN A 190 -18.44 -4.09 5.14
N ALA A 191 -19.65 -4.11 5.69
CA ALA A 191 -20.85 -3.68 4.99
C ALA A 191 -21.79 -2.85 5.87
N ASN A 192 -22.47 -1.88 5.26
CA ASN A 192 -23.48 -1.03 5.89
C ASN A 192 -24.78 -0.92 5.07
N SER A 193 -24.88 -1.67 3.97
CA SER A 193 -26.04 -1.71 3.08
C SER A 193 -26.11 -3.06 2.33
N SER A 194 -27.28 -3.37 1.74
CA SER A 194 -27.59 -4.65 1.09
C SER A 194 -27.69 -4.52 -0.45
N PRO A 195 -27.36 -5.57 -1.23
CA PRO A 195 -26.81 -6.86 -0.79
C PRO A 195 -25.33 -6.79 -0.40
N CYS A 196 -24.91 -7.67 0.50
CA CYS A 196 -23.51 -7.86 0.89
C CYS A 196 -22.91 -9.04 0.10
N ASP A 197 -21.81 -8.81 -0.61
CA ASP A 197 -21.17 -9.80 -1.47
C ASP A 197 -20.24 -10.73 -0.66
N LEU A 198 -20.58 -12.02 -0.56
CA LEU A 198 -19.74 -13.03 0.08
C LEU A 198 -19.08 -13.93 -0.97
N THR A 199 -17.75 -14.01 -0.95
CA THR A 199 -17.00 -14.96 -1.78
C THR A 199 -16.48 -16.11 -0.93
N PHE A 200 -17.02 -17.31 -1.14
CA PHE A 200 -16.64 -18.53 -0.43
C PHE A 200 -15.42 -19.23 -1.07
N ASN A 201 -14.55 -19.72 -0.20
CA ASN A 201 -13.37 -20.50 -0.49
C ASN A 201 -13.46 -21.84 0.25
N HIS A 202 -12.97 -22.90 -0.38
CA HIS A 202 -12.83 -24.20 0.26
C HIS A 202 -11.74 -24.15 1.33
N ALA A 203 -12.02 -24.65 2.53
CA ALA A 203 -11.12 -24.70 3.66
C ALA A 203 -10.32 -26.01 3.75
N LEU A 204 -10.77 -27.08 3.09
CA LEU A 204 -10.17 -28.41 3.17
C LEU A 204 -9.41 -28.79 1.89
N SER A 205 -8.73 -29.94 1.89
CA SER A 205 -8.03 -30.49 0.73
C SER A 205 -8.64 -31.83 0.32
N ALA A 206 -8.85 -32.04 -0.98
CA ALA A 206 -9.40 -33.28 -1.52
C ALA A 206 -8.31 -34.20 -2.05
N ILE A 207 -8.35 -35.48 -1.71
CA ILE A 207 -7.40 -36.48 -2.19
C ILE A 207 -8.13 -37.56 -2.97
N ARG A 208 -7.62 -37.85 -4.17
CA ARG A 208 -8.18 -38.84 -5.10
C ARG A 208 -7.13 -39.76 -5.66
N PHE A 209 -7.60 -40.89 -6.18
CA PHE A 209 -6.77 -41.89 -6.82
C PHE A 209 -7.30 -42.18 -8.22
N ALA A 210 -6.39 -42.31 -9.16
CA ALA A 210 -6.67 -42.67 -10.55
C ALA A 210 -5.58 -43.58 -11.09
N THR A 211 -5.76 -44.08 -12.30
CA THR A 211 -4.72 -44.82 -13.03
C THR A 211 -3.80 -43.84 -13.77
N GLY A 212 -2.51 -44.12 -13.81
CA GLY A 212 -1.50 -43.40 -14.59
C GLY A 212 -1.19 -44.11 -15.91
N ALA A 213 -0.30 -43.51 -16.70
CA ALA A 213 0.18 -44.11 -17.94
C ALA A 213 0.77 -45.50 -17.68
N GLU A 214 0.57 -46.43 -18.62
CA GLU A 214 1.08 -47.80 -18.54
C GLU A 214 0.63 -48.62 -17.32
N MET A 215 -0.43 -48.21 -16.61
CA MET A 215 -1.00 -49.04 -15.55
C MET A 215 -1.52 -50.37 -16.13
N VAL A 216 -1.20 -51.50 -15.49
CA VAL A 216 -1.65 -52.83 -15.93
C VAL A 216 -2.99 -53.23 -15.29
N PRO A 217 -3.76 -54.16 -15.89
CA PRO A 217 -5.02 -54.63 -15.32
C PRO A 217 -4.87 -55.17 -13.90
N CYS A 218 -5.73 -54.72 -13.00
CA CYS A 218 -5.73 -55.17 -11.61
C CYS A 218 -7.12 -54.97 -10.98
N THR A 219 -7.35 -55.62 -9.84
CA THR A 219 -8.49 -55.30 -8.96
C THR A 219 -7.98 -54.56 -7.74
N ILE A 220 -8.29 -53.28 -7.60
CA ILE A 220 -8.07 -52.57 -6.34
C ILE A 220 -9.09 -53.13 -5.33
N LYS A 221 -8.70 -53.33 -4.08
CA LYS A 221 -9.59 -53.74 -2.98
C LYS A 221 -9.76 -52.65 -1.93
N GLN A 222 -8.69 -51.94 -1.61
CA GLN A 222 -8.69 -50.92 -0.58
C GLN A 222 -7.60 -49.88 -0.85
N ILE A 223 -7.91 -48.63 -0.55
CA ILE A 223 -6.93 -47.54 -0.45
C ILE A 223 -7.04 -46.92 0.94
N SER A 224 -5.92 -46.74 1.61
CA SER A 224 -5.88 -46.04 2.91
C SER A 224 -4.81 -44.95 2.94
N ILE A 225 -5.11 -43.92 3.72
CA ILE A 225 -4.22 -42.82 4.09
C ILE A 225 -4.09 -42.87 5.61
N SER A 226 -2.89 -43.01 6.14
CA SER A 226 -2.65 -43.06 7.59
C SER A 226 -1.56 -42.09 8.02
N GLY A 227 -1.52 -41.78 9.32
CA GLY A 227 -0.50 -40.89 9.90
C GLY A 227 -0.72 -39.42 9.56
N VAL A 228 -1.96 -39.01 9.29
CA VAL A 228 -2.32 -37.63 8.94
C VAL A 228 -3.13 -37.00 10.06
N ALA A 229 -2.91 -35.72 10.33
CA ALA A 229 -3.64 -34.98 11.35
C ALA A 229 -5.14 -34.93 11.02
N SER A 230 -5.95 -35.18 12.05
CA SER A 230 -7.41 -35.30 11.95
C SER A 230 -8.16 -34.12 12.55
N THR A 231 -7.51 -33.32 13.39
CA THR A 231 -8.13 -32.16 14.05
C THR A 231 -7.37 -30.89 13.75
N GLY A 232 -8.08 -29.76 13.71
CA GLY A 232 -7.48 -28.44 13.56
C GLY A 232 -8.48 -27.33 13.85
N THR A 233 -7.98 -26.11 13.93
CA THR A 233 -8.76 -24.89 14.17
C THR A 233 -8.60 -23.96 12.97
N LEU A 234 -9.71 -23.69 12.27
CA LEU A 234 -9.78 -22.77 11.14
C LEU A 234 -10.04 -21.36 11.65
N ASN A 235 -9.13 -20.43 11.37
CA ASN A 235 -9.38 -19.01 11.53
C ASN A 235 -10.29 -18.53 10.37
N LEU A 236 -11.48 -18.04 10.69
CA LEU A 236 -12.48 -17.67 9.69
C LEU A 236 -12.18 -16.33 9.00
N GLU A 237 -11.31 -15.50 9.58
CA GLU A 237 -10.90 -14.23 9.00
C GLU A 237 -9.86 -14.39 7.89
N THR A 238 -8.98 -15.38 8.05
CA THR A 238 -7.81 -15.59 7.18
C THR A 238 -7.87 -16.87 6.36
N GLY A 239 -8.71 -17.84 6.76
CA GLY A 239 -8.74 -19.17 6.16
C GLY A 239 -7.58 -20.08 6.57
N VAL A 240 -6.76 -19.68 7.54
CA VAL A 240 -5.57 -20.41 7.97
C VAL A 240 -5.91 -21.43 9.04
N TRP A 241 -5.40 -22.67 8.89
CA TRP A 241 -5.50 -23.71 9.91
C TRP A 241 -4.38 -23.62 10.94
N LYS A 242 -4.74 -23.75 12.22
CA LYS A 242 -3.86 -23.83 13.39
C LYS A 242 -4.17 -25.08 14.22
N ASP A 243 -3.29 -25.40 15.17
CA ASP A 243 -3.43 -26.54 16.08
C ASP A 243 -3.68 -27.89 15.39
N VAL A 244 -3.17 -28.02 14.16
CA VAL A 244 -3.32 -29.21 13.32
C VAL A 244 -2.59 -30.39 13.96
N SER A 245 -3.35 -31.38 14.41
CA SER A 245 -2.86 -32.43 15.31
C SER A 245 -3.71 -33.71 15.26
N ASN A 246 -3.39 -34.66 16.14
CA ASN A 246 -4.06 -35.97 16.29
C ASN A 246 -4.03 -36.83 15.02
N LEU A 247 -2.96 -37.61 14.87
CA LEU A 247 -2.80 -38.50 13.72
C LEU A 247 -3.90 -39.56 13.67
N SER A 248 -4.47 -39.80 12.49
CA SER A 248 -5.52 -40.79 12.23
C SER A 248 -5.30 -41.49 10.90
N SER A 249 -6.19 -42.45 10.59
CA SER A 249 -6.20 -43.19 9.34
C SER A 249 -7.60 -43.24 8.74
N TYR A 250 -7.66 -43.14 7.42
CA TYR A 250 -8.88 -43.16 6.63
C TYR A 250 -8.73 -44.20 5.52
N SER A 251 -9.78 -44.95 5.24
CA SER A 251 -9.75 -45.99 4.22
C SER A 251 -11.05 -46.04 3.43
N VAL A 252 -10.93 -46.35 2.15
CA VAL A 252 -12.05 -46.70 1.29
C VAL A 252 -11.87 -48.13 0.79
N ASP A 253 -12.87 -48.96 1.05
CA ASP A 253 -12.98 -50.26 0.40
C ASP A 253 -13.55 -50.02 -1.00
N SER A 254 -12.77 -50.38 -2.01
CA SER A 254 -13.11 -50.12 -3.40
C SER A 254 -12.83 -51.38 -4.18
N LEU A 255 -13.88 -52.11 -4.59
CA LEU A 255 -13.80 -53.32 -5.42
C LEU A 255 -13.82 -52.95 -6.90
N ILE A 256 -12.86 -52.13 -7.34
CA ILE A 256 -12.78 -51.69 -8.74
C ILE A 256 -11.88 -52.64 -9.52
N SER A 257 -12.47 -53.32 -10.51
CA SER A 257 -11.74 -54.12 -11.49
C SER A 257 -11.38 -53.26 -12.70
N LEU A 258 -10.09 -53.02 -12.88
CA LEU A 258 -9.52 -52.24 -13.97
C LEU A 258 -9.12 -53.19 -15.11
N SER A 259 -9.73 -53.03 -16.27
CA SER A 259 -9.48 -53.85 -17.46
C SER A 259 -8.61 -53.12 -18.49
N ALA A 260 -7.88 -53.87 -19.30
CA ALA A 260 -7.08 -53.29 -20.36
C ALA A 260 -7.98 -52.65 -21.44
N MET A 261 -7.49 -51.58 -22.06
CA MET A 261 -8.16 -51.01 -23.24
C MET A 261 -8.15 -52.00 -24.41
N PRO A 262 -9.14 -51.95 -25.33
CA PRO A 262 -9.15 -52.79 -26.52
C PRO A 262 -7.84 -52.68 -27.32
N GLY A 263 -7.14 -53.81 -27.51
CA GLY A 263 -5.87 -53.86 -28.23
C GLY A 263 -4.64 -53.37 -27.45
N SER A 264 -4.78 -53.01 -26.17
CA SER A 264 -3.69 -52.61 -25.27
C SER A 264 -3.44 -53.66 -24.20
N LYS A 265 -2.24 -53.66 -23.61
CA LYS A 265 -1.92 -54.38 -22.37
C LYS A 265 -2.14 -53.53 -21.11
N TYR A 266 -2.53 -52.28 -21.27
CA TYR A 266 -2.67 -51.28 -20.21
C TYR A 266 -4.12 -50.80 -20.04
N VAL A 267 -4.43 -50.37 -18.83
CA VAL A 267 -5.68 -49.68 -18.45
C VAL A 267 -5.65 -48.25 -19.02
N ALA A 268 -6.82 -47.67 -19.31
CA ALA A 268 -6.91 -46.28 -19.73
C ALA A 268 -6.38 -45.35 -18.63
N PRO A 269 -5.45 -44.43 -18.94
CA PRO A 269 -4.96 -43.45 -17.96
C PRO A 269 -6.09 -42.53 -17.51
N ASP A 270 -5.92 -41.92 -16.33
CA ASP A 270 -6.88 -41.04 -15.67
C ASP A 270 -8.26 -41.67 -15.42
N THR A 271 -8.35 -43.01 -15.45
CA THR A 271 -9.52 -43.73 -14.93
C THR A 271 -9.51 -43.60 -13.41
N PHE A 272 -10.52 -42.91 -12.85
CA PHE A 272 -10.64 -42.72 -11.42
C PHE A 272 -10.89 -44.03 -10.66
N ILE A 273 -10.13 -44.21 -9.59
CA ILE A 273 -10.24 -45.29 -8.62
C ILE A 273 -11.08 -44.84 -7.42
N THR A 274 -11.04 -43.54 -7.07
CA THR A 274 -11.96 -42.96 -6.09
C THR A 274 -12.84 -41.89 -6.73
N SER A 275 -14.14 -41.95 -6.43
CA SER A 275 -15.16 -41.03 -6.93
C SER A 275 -16.29 -40.84 -5.92
N GLY A 276 -16.95 -39.68 -5.97
CA GLY A 276 -18.07 -39.33 -5.10
C GLY A 276 -17.67 -39.41 -3.63
N ASP A 277 -18.44 -40.18 -2.87
CA ASP A 277 -18.30 -40.42 -1.43
C ASP A 277 -17.01 -41.20 -1.05
N GLN A 278 -16.17 -41.57 -2.02
CA GLN A 278 -14.84 -42.16 -1.80
C GLN A 278 -13.70 -41.12 -1.90
N THR A 279 -14.02 -39.85 -2.11
CA THR A 279 -13.04 -38.76 -2.11
C THR A 279 -12.67 -38.41 -0.67
N PHE A 280 -11.39 -38.46 -0.33
CA PHE A 280 -10.94 -38.04 1.00
C PHE A 280 -10.94 -36.52 1.07
N ILE A 281 -11.62 -35.92 2.05
CA ILE A 281 -11.62 -34.49 2.31
C ILE A 281 -10.98 -34.27 3.69
N LEU A 282 -9.73 -33.81 3.68
CA LEU A 282 -8.83 -33.78 4.83
C LEU A 282 -8.37 -32.36 5.16
N ILE A 283 -7.92 -32.16 6.39
CA ILE A 283 -7.34 -30.88 6.84
C ILE A 283 -6.01 -30.62 6.08
N PRO A 284 -5.83 -29.43 5.47
CA PRO A 284 -4.58 -29.01 4.85
C PRO A 284 -3.41 -29.07 5.82
N GLN A 285 -2.32 -29.71 5.43
CA GLN A 285 -1.18 -29.97 6.31
C GLN A 285 0.09 -30.33 5.54
N THR A 286 1.24 -30.09 6.17
CA THR A 286 2.51 -30.73 5.77
C THR A 286 2.65 -32.03 6.54
N LEU A 287 2.89 -33.11 5.80
CA LEU A 287 2.82 -34.48 6.31
C LEU A 287 4.12 -34.90 6.98
N GLY A 288 3.99 -35.50 8.17
CA GLY A 288 5.11 -35.99 8.97
C GLY A 288 5.60 -37.38 8.56
N ALA A 289 6.63 -37.88 9.25
CA ALA A 289 7.27 -39.16 8.96
C ALA A 289 6.34 -40.38 9.06
N ASP A 290 5.27 -40.29 9.85
CA ASP A 290 4.28 -41.37 10.02
C ASP A 290 3.23 -41.42 8.88
N ALA A 291 3.19 -40.40 8.02
CA ALA A 291 2.18 -40.29 6.98
C ALA A 291 2.46 -41.26 5.82
N MET A 292 1.44 -42.02 5.39
CA MET A 292 1.59 -42.99 4.31
C MET A 292 0.30 -43.25 3.54
N ILE A 293 0.46 -43.69 2.28
CA ILE A 293 -0.61 -44.29 1.48
C ILE A 293 -0.38 -45.78 1.41
N SER A 294 -1.44 -46.57 1.61
CA SER A 294 -1.48 -48.01 1.35
C SER A 294 -2.50 -48.34 0.28
N VAL A 295 -2.14 -49.20 -0.66
CA VAL A 295 -3.04 -49.74 -1.68
C VAL A 295 -2.99 -51.26 -1.61
N THR A 296 -4.13 -51.89 -1.33
CA THR A 296 -4.31 -53.33 -1.43
C THR A 296 -4.96 -53.65 -2.76
N LEU A 297 -4.30 -54.45 -3.59
CA LEU A 297 -4.76 -54.83 -4.92
C LEU A 297 -4.43 -56.28 -5.28
N VAL A 298 -5.16 -56.81 -6.26
CA VAL A 298 -4.88 -58.10 -6.92
C VAL A 298 -4.33 -57.81 -8.31
N ILE A 299 -3.07 -58.20 -8.55
CA ILE A 299 -2.38 -58.10 -9.84
C ILE A 299 -1.92 -59.52 -10.23
N ASP A 300 -2.12 -59.93 -11.48
CA ASP A 300 -1.77 -61.29 -11.96
C ASP A 300 -2.29 -62.43 -11.03
N GLY A 301 -3.47 -62.26 -10.44
CA GLY A 301 -4.10 -63.22 -9.53
C GLY A 301 -3.49 -63.31 -8.13
N LYS A 302 -2.52 -62.44 -7.78
CA LYS A 302 -1.91 -62.35 -6.44
C LYS A 302 -2.34 -61.08 -5.73
N GLU A 303 -2.83 -61.23 -4.52
CA GLU A 303 -3.11 -60.11 -3.62
C GLU A 303 -1.82 -59.59 -3.00
N GLN A 304 -1.63 -58.28 -3.01
CA GLN A 304 -0.53 -57.60 -2.36
C GLN A 304 -0.96 -56.23 -1.84
N THR A 305 -0.30 -55.79 -0.77
CA THR A 305 -0.47 -54.45 -0.19
C THR A 305 0.82 -53.69 -0.39
N LEU A 306 0.70 -52.53 -1.03
CA LEU A 306 1.82 -51.65 -1.36
C LEU A 306 1.70 -50.35 -0.58
N ASN A 307 2.81 -49.88 -0.05
CA ASN A 307 2.88 -48.73 0.85
C ASN A 307 3.88 -47.70 0.34
N THR A 308 3.57 -46.41 0.47
CA THR A 308 4.56 -45.35 0.27
C THR A 308 4.47 -44.31 1.39
N SER A 309 5.62 -43.78 1.80
CA SER A 309 5.70 -42.63 2.69
C SER A 309 5.21 -41.37 1.98
N LEU A 310 4.59 -40.48 2.76
CA LEU A 310 4.19 -39.13 2.37
C LEU A 310 4.96 -38.05 3.15
N GLU A 311 6.07 -38.41 3.79
CA GLU A 311 6.88 -37.45 4.56
C GLU A 311 7.25 -36.22 3.72
N ASN A 312 7.02 -35.03 4.28
CA ASN A 312 7.24 -33.70 3.68
C ASN A 312 6.35 -33.36 2.48
N VAL A 313 5.32 -34.15 2.17
CA VAL A 313 4.28 -33.76 1.20
C VAL A 313 3.32 -32.75 1.84
N THR A 314 2.97 -31.68 1.11
CA THR A 314 2.02 -30.66 1.59
C THR A 314 0.71 -30.74 0.82
N TRP A 315 -0.40 -30.75 1.55
CA TRP A 315 -1.75 -30.59 1.01
C TRP A 315 -2.28 -29.19 1.30
N ASN A 316 -2.62 -28.47 0.24
CA ASN A 316 -3.07 -27.08 0.33
C ASN A 316 -4.60 -26.99 0.41
N SER A 317 -5.07 -25.96 1.11
CA SER A 317 -6.49 -25.62 1.17
C SER A 317 -7.07 -25.36 -0.22
N GLY A 318 -8.28 -25.86 -0.48
CA GLY A 318 -9.01 -25.66 -1.72
C GLY A 318 -8.38 -26.26 -2.97
N THR A 319 -7.65 -27.37 -2.81
CA THR A 319 -7.05 -28.12 -3.92
C THR A 319 -7.45 -29.59 -3.89
N THR A 320 -7.40 -30.24 -5.07
CA THR A 320 -7.55 -31.69 -5.21
C THR A 320 -6.22 -32.31 -5.63
N THR A 321 -5.63 -33.18 -4.81
CA THR A 321 -4.45 -33.97 -5.20
C THR A 321 -4.88 -35.36 -5.67
N ILE A 322 -4.61 -35.66 -6.94
CA ILE A 322 -4.88 -36.94 -7.60
C ILE A 322 -3.58 -37.76 -7.64
N TYR A 323 -3.51 -38.85 -6.90
CA TYR A 323 -2.41 -39.81 -6.98
C TYR A 323 -2.71 -40.85 -8.08
N ARG A 324 -1.94 -40.81 -9.17
CA ARG A 324 -2.11 -41.72 -10.32
C ARG A 324 -1.21 -42.95 -10.18
N LEU A 325 -1.79 -44.14 -10.14
CA LEU A 325 -1.08 -45.42 -10.00
C LEU A 325 -0.49 -45.89 -11.34
N SER A 326 0.79 -46.22 -11.39
CA SER A 326 1.45 -46.82 -12.56
C SER A 326 2.46 -47.92 -12.17
N VAL A 327 2.73 -48.86 -13.09
CA VAL A 327 3.89 -49.78 -13.00
C VAL A 327 5.17 -49.17 -13.56
N ASN A 328 5.08 -48.04 -14.25
CA ASN A 328 6.22 -47.35 -14.81
C ASN A 328 6.71 -46.29 -13.81
N PRO A 329 7.99 -46.31 -13.37
CA PRO A 329 8.55 -45.21 -12.60
C PRO A 329 8.54 -43.89 -13.38
N LYS A 330 8.53 -43.98 -14.72
CA LYS A 330 8.51 -42.83 -15.62
C LYS A 330 7.08 -42.33 -15.74
N SER A 331 6.75 -41.38 -14.88
CA SER A 331 6.17 -40.16 -15.43
C SER A 331 6.97 -38.90 -15.08
N ASP A 332 7.82 -38.88 -14.04
CA ASP A 332 8.29 -37.61 -13.46
C ASP A 332 9.80 -37.57 -13.12
N GLY A 333 10.68 -37.72 -14.11
CA GLY A 333 12.10 -37.33 -13.96
C GLY A 333 12.30 -35.81 -14.05
N TYR A 334 11.36 -35.12 -14.68
CA TYR A 334 11.36 -33.68 -14.87
C TYR A 334 10.99 -32.94 -13.57
N ILE A 335 11.76 -31.93 -13.22
CA ILE A 335 11.56 -31.01 -12.11
C ILE A 335 11.41 -29.62 -12.71
N LEU A 336 10.32 -28.92 -12.38
CA LEU A 336 10.12 -27.51 -12.66
C LEU A 336 9.56 -26.85 -11.40
N GLU A 337 10.34 -25.96 -10.78
CA GLU A 337 9.96 -25.30 -9.52
C GLU A 337 10.29 -23.81 -9.60
N VAL A 338 9.47 -23.01 -8.91
CA VAL A 338 9.81 -21.64 -8.56
C VAL A 338 9.86 -21.54 -7.05
N THR A 339 10.98 -21.04 -6.54
CA THR A 339 11.22 -20.87 -5.11
C THR A 339 11.57 -19.43 -4.77
N ASP A 340 11.37 -19.05 -3.52
CA ASP A 340 11.89 -17.80 -2.98
C ASP A 340 13.43 -17.85 -2.84
N ASN A 341 14.03 -16.76 -2.34
CA ASN A 341 15.48 -16.72 -2.13
C ASN A 341 16.01 -17.71 -1.08
N GLN A 342 15.13 -18.23 -0.20
CA GLN A 342 15.45 -19.21 0.84
C GLN A 342 15.24 -20.66 0.37
N GLY A 343 14.73 -20.88 -0.85
CA GLY A 343 14.49 -22.20 -1.42
C GLY A 343 13.10 -22.78 -1.11
N THR A 344 12.17 -21.98 -0.58
CA THR A 344 10.78 -22.40 -0.35
C THR A 344 9.99 -22.30 -1.64
N GLN A 345 9.22 -23.32 -2.02
CA GLN A 345 8.37 -23.28 -3.22
C GLN A 345 7.28 -22.21 -3.08
N ILE A 346 7.06 -21.43 -4.14
CA ILE A 346 6.10 -20.33 -4.16
C ILE A 346 5.17 -20.42 -5.37
N SER A 347 3.89 -20.12 -5.14
CA SER A 347 2.85 -20.00 -6.18
C SER A 347 2.39 -18.55 -6.38
N SER A 348 2.78 -17.65 -5.49
CA SER A 348 2.55 -16.21 -5.59
C SER A 348 3.72 -15.39 -5.05
N MET A 349 3.81 -14.15 -5.51
CA MET A 349 4.68 -13.11 -4.94
C MET A 349 3.90 -11.80 -4.84
N GLU A 350 4.22 -11.04 -3.80
CA GLU A 350 3.57 -9.75 -3.53
C GLU A 350 4.58 -8.61 -3.45
N SER A 351 4.20 -7.47 -4.02
CA SER A 351 4.90 -6.19 -3.90
C SER A 351 3.95 -5.13 -3.36
N SER A 352 4.48 -4.14 -2.64
CA SER A 352 3.71 -2.98 -2.18
C SER A 352 3.37 -2.03 -3.34
N TYR A 353 2.38 -1.16 -3.12
CA TYR A 353 2.02 -0.08 -4.05
C TYR A 353 3.19 0.88 -4.35
N THR A 354 4.18 1.00 -3.44
CA THR A 354 5.39 1.82 -3.67
C THR A 354 6.36 1.22 -4.68
N GLY A 355 6.11 -0.02 -5.12
CA GLY A 355 7.05 -0.80 -5.92
C GLY A 355 8.19 -1.35 -5.07
N SER A 356 8.64 -2.56 -5.41
CA SER A 356 9.81 -3.19 -4.80
C SER A 356 10.49 -4.13 -5.79
N ASP A 357 11.72 -4.50 -5.49
CA ASP A 357 12.39 -5.57 -6.22
C ASP A 357 11.83 -6.93 -5.79
N LEU A 358 11.33 -7.73 -6.74
CA LEU A 358 10.98 -9.12 -6.51
C LEU A 358 12.14 -10.02 -6.93
N ASN A 359 12.44 -11.00 -6.08
CA ASN A 359 13.51 -11.97 -6.30
C ASN A 359 12.96 -13.38 -6.13
N PHE A 360 13.31 -14.27 -7.06
CA PHE A 360 12.88 -15.66 -7.07
C PHE A 360 13.93 -16.54 -7.76
N ARG A 361 13.79 -17.85 -7.61
CA ARG A 361 14.66 -18.85 -8.23
C ARG A 361 13.82 -19.79 -9.08
N ILE A 362 14.32 -20.12 -10.27
CA ILE A 362 13.73 -21.14 -11.14
C ILE A 362 14.65 -22.36 -11.17
N THR A 363 14.08 -23.53 -10.90
CA THR A 363 14.72 -24.83 -11.08
C THR A 363 14.05 -25.54 -12.24
N SER A 364 14.84 -25.96 -13.24
CA SER A 364 14.33 -26.76 -14.37
C SER A 364 15.36 -27.79 -14.82
N MET A 365 15.03 -29.07 -14.61
CA MET A 365 15.96 -30.18 -14.83
C MET A 365 15.23 -31.52 -14.98
N PHE A 366 15.99 -32.56 -15.27
CA PHE A 366 15.57 -33.96 -15.32
C PHE A 366 16.54 -34.80 -14.45
N GLY A 367 16.03 -35.60 -13.51
CA GLY A 367 16.80 -36.48 -12.62
C GLY A 367 16.17 -36.72 -11.25
N GLN A 368 16.71 -37.67 -10.46
CA GLN A 368 16.23 -37.97 -9.10
C GLN A 368 16.81 -36.96 -8.08
N ALA A 369 15.97 -36.41 -7.21
CA ALA A 369 16.44 -35.53 -6.12
C ALA A 369 17.41 -36.28 -5.19
N GLY A 370 18.66 -35.81 -5.09
CA GLY A 370 19.73 -36.39 -4.25
C GLY A 370 20.84 -37.13 -5.01
N ASP A 371 20.69 -37.38 -6.31
CA ASP A 371 21.73 -38.03 -7.15
C ASP A 371 22.40 -37.00 -8.07
N THR A 372 23.58 -36.50 -7.69
CA THR A 372 24.28 -35.41 -8.38
C THR A 372 24.92 -35.82 -9.71
N VAL A 373 24.94 -37.12 -10.03
CA VAL A 373 25.64 -37.68 -11.20
C VAL A 373 24.71 -37.85 -12.42
N SER A 374 23.39 -37.85 -12.21
CA SER A 374 22.38 -38.21 -13.23
C SER A 374 21.42 -37.05 -13.62
N GLN A 375 21.76 -35.81 -13.27
CA GLN A 375 20.92 -34.63 -13.51
C GLN A 375 21.24 -33.94 -14.83
N THR A 376 20.24 -33.70 -15.67
CA THR A 376 20.36 -32.92 -16.91
C THR A 376 19.51 -31.66 -16.84
N ASN A 377 20.07 -30.52 -17.25
CA ASN A 377 19.30 -29.28 -17.38
C ASN A 377 18.26 -29.44 -18.48
N VAL A 378 17.09 -28.85 -18.27
CA VAL A 378 16.02 -28.86 -19.27
C VAL A 378 15.62 -27.42 -19.54
N ALA A 379 15.57 -27.05 -20.82
CA ALA A 379 15.20 -25.71 -21.22
C ALA A 379 13.77 -25.37 -20.75
N TRP A 380 13.48 -24.09 -20.61
CA TRP A 380 12.15 -23.62 -20.26
C TRP A 380 11.89 -22.23 -20.83
N LYS A 381 10.62 -21.89 -20.98
CA LYS A 381 10.13 -20.56 -21.35
C LYS A 381 9.10 -20.06 -20.34
N ALA A 382 8.92 -18.76 -20.26
CA ALA A 382 7.85 -18.11 -19.50
C ALA A 382 6.96 -17.27 -20.40
N GLU A 383 5.67 -17.20 -20.06
CA GLU A 383 4.66 -16.42 -20.76
C GLU A 383 3.78 -15.71 -19.73
N PHE A 384 3.51 -14.42 -19.92
CA PHE A 384 2.47 -13.75 -19.15
C PHE A 384 1.11 -14.24 -19.65
N ILE A 385 0.22 -14.58 -18.72
CA ILE A 385 -1.12 -15.05 -19.05
C ILE A 385 -2.18 -14.25 -18.29
N ASP A 386 -3.35 -14.12 -18.91
CA ASP A 386 -4.54 -13.64 -18.23
C ASP A 386 -5.15 -14.72 -17.31
N ASP A 387 -6.27 -14.40 -16.68
CA ASP A 387 -6.96 -15.33 -15.80
C ASP A 387 -7.48 -16.59 -16.48
N ASP A 388 -7.71 -16.51 -17.79
CA ASP A 388 -8.27 -17.58 -18.61
C ASP A 388 -7.16 -18.41 -19.29
N GLY A 389 -5.88 -18.11 -18.98
CA GLY A 389 -4.71 -18.83 -19.47
C GLY A 389 -4.22 -18.41 -20.85
N ASN A 390 -4.79 -17.35 -21.43
CA ASN A 390 -4.34 -16.83 -22.71
C ASN A 390 -3.06 -16.03 -22.54
N VAL A 391 -2.15 -16.17 -23.50
CA VAL A 391 -0.90 -15.40 -23.50
C VAL A 391 -1.21 -13.92 -23.74
N ILE A 392 -0.71 -13.07 -22.85
CA ILE A 392 -0.82 -11.62 -22.94
C ILE A 392 0.57 -10.98 -23.05
N THR A 393 0.59 -9.72 -23.46
CA THR A 393 1.81 -8.91 -23.41
C THR A 393 2.21 -8.65 -21.95
N LYS A 394 3.52 -8.67 -21.66
CA LYS A 394 4.07 -8.30 -20.35
C LYS A 394 3.49 -6.95 -19.89
N PRO A 395 2.88 -6.88 -18.69
CA PRO A 395 2.38 -5.60 -18.19
C PRO A 395 3.49 -4.56 -18.04
N GLN A 396 3.16 -3.30 -18.32
CA GLN A 396 4.15 -2.20 -18.25
C GLN A 396 4.67 -1.96 -16.82
N TRP A 397 3.89 -2.32 -15.80
CA TRP A 397 4.29 -2.18 -14.40
C TRP A 397 5.31 -3.22 -13.93
N ILE A 398 5.70 -4.15 -14.80
CA ILE A 398 6.82 -5.09 -14.58
C ILE A 398 7.94 -4.65 -15.52
N ALA A 399 9.07 -4.19 -14.97
CA ALA A 399 10.18 -3.66 -15.75
C ALA A 399 10.81 -4.73 -16.66
N ASP A 400 11.53 -5.69 -16.09
CA ASP A 400 12.21 -6.78 -16.79
C ASP A 400 11.81 -8.12 -16.18
N TRP A 401 11.63 -9.15 -17.00
CA TRP A 401 11.31 -10.49 -16.50
C TRP A 401 12.14 -11.54 -17.23
N VAL A 402 12.53 -12.60 -16.51
CA VAL A 402 13.29 -13.70 -17.12
C VAL A 402 12.34 -14.60 -17.91
N MET A 403 12.38 -14.50 -19.23
CA MET A 403 11.40 -15.13 -20.13
C MET A 403 11.80 -16.52 -20.64
N SER A 404 13.04 -16.96 -20.45
CA SER A 404 13.50 -18.30 -20.82
C SER A 404 14.82 -18.64 -20.14
N GLY A 405 15.16 -19.93 -20.12
CA GLY A 405 16.47 -20.40 -19.66
C GLY A 405 16.79 -21.79 -20.20
N SER A 406 18.07 -22.16 -20.20
CA SER A 406 18.55 -23.48 -20.64
C SER A 406 18.36 -24.59 -19.59
N GLY A 407 17.71 -24.29 -18.47
CA GLY A 407 17.67 -25.15 -17.28
C GLY A 407 18.88 -24.98 -16.36
N SER A 408 18.64 -25.12 -15.06
CA SER A 408 19.66 -25.10 -14.00
C SER A 408 19.05 -25.53 -12.66
N VAL A 409 19.90 -25.78 -11.67
CA VAL A 409 19.50 -26.04 -10.28
C VAL A 409 19.07 -24.76 -9.53
N SER A 410 19.41 -23.57 -10.04
CA SER A 410 18.94 -22.28 -9.51
C SER A 410 19.33 -21.11 -10.42
N LEU A 411 18.37 -20.55 -11.16
CA LEU A 411 18.54 -19.24 -11.82
C LEU A 411 17.83 -18.17 -10.99
N THR A 412 18.55 -17.15 -10.55
CA THR A 412 17.95 -16.00 -9.85
C THR A 412 17.29 -15.06 -10.85
N GLY A 413 15.97 -14.88 -10.74
CA GLY A 413 15.24 -13.79 -11.38
C GLY A 413 15.16 -12.58 -10.46
N LYS A 414 15.40 -11.38 -11.00
CA LYS A 414 15.17 -10.10 -10.34
C LYS A 414 14.34 -9.21 -11.25
N THR A 415 13.24 -8.66 -10.74
CA THR A 415 12.45 -7.64 -11.44
C THR A 415 12.19 -6.46 -10.52
N GLN A 416 12.07 -5.27 -11.10
CA GLN A 416 11.56 -4.09 -10.41
C GLN A 416 10.08 -3.89 -10.77
N MET A 417 9.26 -3.71 -9.75
CA MET A 417 7.84 -3.36 -9.90
C MET A 417 7.71 -1.84 -9.97
N GLN A 418 7.05 -1.32 -11.02
CA GLN A 418 6.77 0.11 -11.13
C GLN A 418 5.60 0.48 -10.21
N VAL A 419 5.56 1.74 -9.78
CA VAL A 419 4.44 2.28 -9.02
C VAL A 419 3.19 2.28 -9.92
N PRO A 420 2.03 1.77 -9.46
CA PRO A 420 0.80 1.84 -10.22
C PRO A 420 0.35 3.29 -10.35
N THR A 421 -0.28 3.63 -11.48
CA THR A 421 -0.98 4.91 -11.60
C THR A 421 -2.09 4.99 -10.56
N PHE A 422 -2.40 6.19 -10.08
CA PHE A 422 -3.46 6.40 -9.12
C PHE A 422 -4.61 7.23 -9.70
N GLU A 423 -5.80 7.01 -9.15
CA GLU A 423 -6.91 7.93 -9.32
C GLU A 423 -6.90 8.90 -8.14
N ALA A 424 -6.78 10.21 -8.38
CA ALA A 424 -7.05 11.20 -7.35
C ALA A 424 -8.41 11.88 -7.55
N ILE A 425 -9.09 12.11 -6.43
CA ILE A 425 -10.54 12.34 -6.40
C ILE A 425 -10.90 13.83 -6.17
N SER A 426 -9.91 14.72 -5.97
CA SER A 426 -10.18 16.17 -5.84
C SER A 426 -10.27 16.90 -7.19
N ALA A 427 -11.04 17.99 -7.21
CA ALA A 427 -11.13 18.88 -8.35
C ALA A 427 -9.79 19.57 -8.65
N GLU A 428 -9.01 19.88 -7.62
CA GLU A 428 -7.72 20.54 -7.73
C GLU A 428 -6.67 19.64 -8.39
N SER A 429 -6.55 18.39 -7.95
CA SER A 429 -5.64 17.42 -8.56
C SER A 429 -6.09 17.03 -9.98
N ALA A 430 -7.40 16.97 -10.23
CA ALA A 430 -7.91 16.77 -11.58
C ALA A 430 -7.54 17.95 -12.50
N ALA A 431 -7.60 19.19 -12.02
CA ALA A 431 -7.19 20.36 -12.79
C ALA A 431 -5.70 20.32 -13.17
N LEU A 432 -4.83 19.87 -12.25
CA LEU A 432 -3.40 19.67 -12.52
C LEU A 432 -3.14 18.60 -13.58
N ARG A 433 -3.83 17.45 -13.51
CA ARG A 433 -3.70 16.37 -14.51
C ARG A 433 -4.23 16.75 -15.89
N ASN A 434 -5.32 17.52 -15.92
CA ASN A 434 -5.93 17.99 -17.16
C ASN A 434 -5.21 19.20 -17.77
N ALA A 435 -4.28 19.82 -17.04
CA ALA A 435 -3.46 20.89 -17.59
C ALA A 435 -2.59 20.31 -18.72
N GLY A 436 -2.58 20.99 -19.87
CA GLY A 436 -1.72 20.61 -20.99
C GLY A 436 -0.25 20.67 -20.59
N ASN A 437 0.56 19.78 -21.17
CA ASN A 437 2.00 19.72 -20.90
C ASN A 437 2.65 21.11 -21.13
N ILE A 438 3.36 21.62 -20.12
CA ILE A 438 3.90 22.98 -20.14
C ILE A 438 4.94 23.19 -21.25
N ASN A 439 5.67 22.13 -21.62
CA ASN A 439 6.69 22.23 -22.64
C ASN A 439 6.09 22.37 -24.04
N GLN A 440 4.93 21.75 -24.28
CA GLN A 440 4.20 21.89 -25.54
C GLN A 440 3.65 23.31 -25.71
N SER A 441 3.10 23.89 -24.65
CA SER A 441 2.51 25.24 -24.70
C SER A 441 3.57 26.35 -24.72
N SER A 442 4.70 26.16 -24.04
CA SER A 442 5.81 27.14 -24.00
C SER A 442 6.84 26.99 -25.13
N GLY A 443 6.92 25.81 -25.75
CA GLY A 443 7.98 25.46 -26.70
C GLY A 443 9.37 25.25 -26.06
N CYS A 444 9.46 25.17 -24.72
CA CYS A 444 10.72 25.07 -23.98
C CYS A 444 10.84 23.70 -23.31
N ILE A 445 11.92 22.94 -23.60
CA ILE A 445 12.25 21.66 -22.96
C ILE A 445 13.72 21.72 -22.51
N PRO A 446 14.02 21.75 -21.20
CA PRO A 446 13.10 21.89 -20.07
C PRO A 446 12.48 23.29 -19.96
N TYR A 447 11.41 23.43 -19.17
CA TYR A 447 10.80 24.71 -18.80
C TYR A 447 11.51 25.32 -17.57
N ASN A 448 12.15 26.47 -17.74
CA ASN A 448 12.83 27.18 -16.66
C ASN A 448 11.86 27.94 -15.73
N LEU A 449 11.81 27.52 -14.46
CA LEU A 449 10.90 28.09 -13.46
C LEU A 449 11.28 29.50 -12.98
N SER A 450 12.47 30.00 -13.32
CA SER A 450 12.89 31.36 -12.97
C SER A 450 12.32 32.45 -13.88
N ASN A 451 11.57 32.10 -14.93
CA ASN A 451 10.86 33.08 -15.75
C ASN A 451 9.52 32.51 -16.24
N SER A 452 8.58 33.40 -16.55
CA SER A 452 7.22 33.03 -16.96
C SER A 452 7.10 32.47 -18.38
N SER A 453 8.19 32.46 -19.15
CA SER A 453 8.21 31.94 -20.53
C SER A 453 8.88 30.58 -20.68
N GLY A 454 9.50 30.06 -19.61
CA GLY A 454 10.27 28.81 -19.64
C GLY A 454 11.63 28.90 -20.33
N GLN A 455 12.04 30.08 -20.80
CA GLN A 455 13.28 30.28 -21.56
C GLN A 455 14.53 29.99 -20.72
N SER A 456 15.67 29.67 -21.35
CA SER A 456 16.89 29.31 -20.61
C SER A 456 17.48 30.44 -19.76
N THR A 457 17.18 31.70 -20.06
CA THR A 457 17.68 32.87 -19.32
C THR A 457 17.10 32.94 -17.90
N VAL A 458 17.97 33.06 -16.90
CA VAL A 458 17.53 33.24 -15.51
C VAL A 458 17.05 34.67 -15.28
N GLN A 459 15.85 34.84 -14.73
CA GLN A 459 15.24 36.17 -14.56
C GLN A 459 14.89 36.50 -13.10
N ASN A 460 14.09 35.68 -12.44
CA ASN A 460 13.65 35.90 -11.06
C ASN A 460 13.72 34.59 -10.28
N THR A 461 14.48 34.56 -9.19
CA THR A 461 14.72 33.32 -8.43
C THR A 461 14.08 33.39 -7.05
N ALA A 462 13.73 32.24 -6.49
CA ALA A 462 13.13 32.11 -5.14
C ALA A 462 13.50 30.77 -4.51
N ASN A 463 13.03 30.53 -3.28
CA ASN A 463 13.17 29.23 -2.61
C ASN A 463 11.96 28.32 -2.82
N CYS A 464 10.81 28.86 -3.23
CA CYS A 464 9.64 28.09 -3.62
C CYS A 464 9.31 28.35 -5.10
N TYR A 465 9.01 27.30 -5.86
CA TYR A 465 8.47 27.38 -7.21
C TYR A 465 7.14 26.64 -7.27
N MET A 466 6.15 27.27 -7.90
CA MET A 466 4.81 26.69 -8.06
C MET A 466 4.74 25.94 -9.39
N ILE A 467 4.17 24.73 -9.36
CA ILE A 467 4.01 23.86 -10.52
C ILE A 467 2.52 23.72 -10.81
N HIS A 468 2.13 24.01 -12.04
CA HIS A 468 0.72 24.09 -12.45
C HIS A 468 0.33 23.08 -13.53
N ALA A 469 1.28 22.31 -14.05
CA ALA A 469 1.06 21.39 -15.16
C ALA A 469 2.13 20.27 -15.21
N PRO A 470 1.90 19.19 -15.96
CA PRO A 470 2.92 18.21 -16.28
C PRO A 470 4.02 18.78 -17.19
N GLY A 471 5.23 18.21 -17.11
CA GLY A 471 6.33 18.49 -18.04
C GLY A 471 7.72 18.29 -17.45
N ASN A 472 8.73 18.60 -18.26
CA ASN A 472 10.14 18.66 -17.90
C ASN A 472 10.50 20.07 -17.44
N TYR A 473 11.10 20.20 -16.27
CA TYR A 473 11.38 21.48 -15.62
C TYR A 473 12.87 21.67 -15.34
N SER A 474 13.28 22.93 -15.19
CA SER A 474 14.61 23.30 -14.70
C SER A 474 14.59 24.40 -13.66
N ILE A 475 15.42 24.27 -12.63
CA ILE A 475 15.71 25.32 -11.64
C ILE A 475 17.20 25.69 -11.71
N PRO A 476 17.55 26.98 -11.85
CA PRO A 476 18.94 27.39 -11.82
C PRO A 476 19.54 27.28 -10.42
N LEU A 477 20.83 26.90 -10.33
CA LEU A 477 21.58 26.82 -9.08
C LEU A 477 21.93 28.21 -8.53
N VAL A 478 20.91 28.92 -8.06
CA VAL A 478 20.96 30.29 -7.53
C VAL A 478 20.40 30.30 -6.10
N TYR A 479 21.06 31.03 -5.20
CA TYR A 479 20.60 31.17 -3.82
C TYR A 479 19.29 31.96 -3.73
N GLY A 480 18.15 31.29 -3.54
CA GLY A 480 16.86 31.92 -3.25
C GLY A 480 16.57 33.15 -4.13
N ASN A 481 16.36 34.32 -3.51
CA ASN A 481 16.07 35.60 -4.17
C ASN A 481 17.31 36.35 -4.73
N ALA A 482 18.43 35.67 -4.99
CA ALA A 482 19.68 36.34 -5.36
C ALA A 482 19.73 36.87 -6.80
N ILE A 483 18.78 36.52 -7.68
CA ILE A 483 18.60 37.15 -9.00
C ILE A 483 17.18 37.72 -9.12
N LYS A 484 17.11 38.98 -9.56
CA LYS A 484 15.86 39.70 -9.84
C LYS A 484 16.03 40.48 -11.14
N ASP A 485 15.03 40.39 -12.02
CA ASP A 485 15.03 41.00 -13.35
C ASP A 485 16.31 40.71 -14.17
N GLY A 486 16.83 39.49 -14.06
CA GLY A 486 18.02 39.00 -14.76
C GLY A 486 19.35 39.50 -14.21
N SER A 487 19.33 40.24 -13.09
CA SER A 487 20.52 40.83 -12.47
C SER A 487 20.72 40.34 -11.03
N ALA A 488 21.97 40.42 -10.54
CA ALA A 488 22.28 40.07 -9.15
C ALA A 488 21.53 41.00 -8.17
N ASN A 489 20.70 40.41 -7.32
CA ASN A 489 19.97 41.08 -6.26
C ASN A 489 20.78 41.06 -4.95
N THR A 490 21.87 41.82 -4.90
CA THR A 490 22.79 41.89 -3.75
C THR A 490 22.06 42.29 -2.45
N SER A 491 21.00 43.09 -2.54
CA SER A 491 20.17 43.49 -1.39
C SER A 491 19.41 42.34 -0.72
N ALA A 492 19.35 41.15 -1.33
CA ALA A 492 18.75 39.96 -0.73
C ALA A 492 19.72 39.15 0.14
N TYR A 493 21.04 39.32 -0.02
CA TYR A 493 22.06 38.57 0.73
C TYR A 493 23.15 39.45 1.36
N THR A 494 23.10 40.76 1.16
CA THR A 494 24.01 41.73 1.80
C THR A 494 23.20 42.91 2.35
N ALA A 495 23.25 43.11 3.66
CA ALA A 495 22.61 44.24 4.33
C ALA A 495 23.40 45.55 4.10
N SER A 496 22.69 46.64 3.81
CA SER A 496 23.27 47.98 3.62
C SER A 496 23.55 48.72 4.93
N THR A 497 22.96 48.29 6.05
CA THR A 497 23.12 48.90 7.37
C THR A 497 24.41 48.43 8.05
N ARG A 498 24.94 49.22 9.00
CA ARG A 498 26.09 48.79 9.83
C ARG A 498 25.66 47.57 10.64
N SER A 499 26.47 46.51 10.61
CA SER A 499 26.27 45.31 11.44
C SER A 499 26.10 45.72 12.89
N THR A 500 24.90 45.51 13.44
CA THR A 500 24.72 45.33 14.88
C THR A 500 24.91 43.84 15.18
N VAL A 501 25.04 43.48 16.45
CA VAL A 501 25.29 42.08 16.87
C VAL A 501 24.19 41.10 16.43
N HIS A 502 22.99 41.59 16.08
CA HIS A 502 21.83 40.76 15.69
C HIS A 502 21.34 41.00 14.26
N ILE A 503 22.10 41.71 13.42
CA ILE A 503 21.80 41.87 12.00
C ILE A 503 22.87 41.15 11.21
N LEU A 504 22.47 40.12 10.45
CA LEU A 504 23.35 39.36 9.59
C LEU A 504 23.71 40.24 8.38
N LYS A 505 24.94 40.76 8.38
CA LYS A 505 25.40 41.64 7.31
C LYS A 505 25.53 40.90 5.98
N ASN A 506 26.20 39.75 5.99
CA ASN A 506 26.37 38.91 4.82
C ASN A 506 25.70 37.57 5.10
N PHE A 507 24.74 37.19 4.27
CA PHE A 507 24.09 35.89 4.35
C PHE A 507 25.08 34.80 3.95
N ILE A 508 24.89 33.60 4.48
CA ILE A 508 25.88 32.53 4.36
C ILE A 508 25.37 31.33 3.57
N ASN A 509 26.30 30.59 2.99
CA ASN A 509 26.05 29.32 2.33
C ASN A 509 26.16 28.14 3.32
N HIS A 510 26.05 26.91 2.80
CA HIS A 510 26.13 25.66 3.56
C HIS A 510 27.44 25.46 4.35
N LEU A 511 28.52 26.17 4.01
CA LEU A 511 29.82 26.13 4.71
C LEU A 511 29.92 27.19 5.82
N GLY A 512 28.91 28.04 5.97
CA GLY A 512 28.97 29.21 6.86
C GLY A 512 29.74 30.40 6.28
N ASN A 513 30.16 30.33 5.01
CA ASN A 513 30.85 31.42 4.32
C ASN A 513 29.85 32.40 3.73
N ALA A 514 30.22 33.68 3.69
CA ALA A 514 29.41 34.71 3.03
C ALA A 514 29.12 34.37 1.57
N ILE A 515 27.87 34.57 1.15
CA ILE A 515 27.46 34.51 -0.25
C ILE A 515 28.00 35.77 -0.94
N THR A 516 28.84 35.55 -1.96
CA THR A 516 29.53 36.62 -2.69
C THR A 516 29.10 36.72 -4.15
N ASP A 517 28.46 35.68 -4.66
CA ASP A 517 27.88 35.61 -6.00
C ASP A 517 26.51 34.94 -5.93
N PRO A 518 25.51 35.36 -6.73
CA PRO A 518 24.19 34.75 -6.72
C PRO A 518 24.20 33.26 -7.09
N TYR A 519 25.11 32.83 -7.96
CA TYR A 519 25.20 31.45 -8.41
C TYR A 519 26.04 30.62 -7.44
N ILE A 520 25.48 29.48 -7.02
CA ILE A 520 26.08 28.62 -5.98
C ILE A 520 27.51 28.22 -6.35
N TYR A 521 27.70 27.78 -7.59
CA TYR A 521 28.96 27.26 -8.13
C TYR A 521 30.06 28.31 -8.35
N ASN A 522 29.76 29.60 -8.21
CA ASN A 522 30.75 30.68 -8.29
C ASN A 522 31.33 31.03 -6.91
N ASN A 523 30.78 30.46 -5.83
CA ASN A 523 31.26 30.68 -4.48
C ASN A 523 32.32 29.63 -4.12
N SER A 524 33.37 30.06 -3.42
CA SER A 524 34.51 29.19 -3.05
C SER A 524 34.06 27.90 -2.37
N ASN A 525 34.59 26.78 -2.87
CA ASN A 525 34.32 25.41 -2.37
C ASN A 525 32.86 24.94 -2.45
N CYS A 526 32.00 25.63 -3.21
CA CYS A 526 30.64 25.19 -3.48
C CYS A 526 30.60 24.45 -4.82
N VAL A 527 30.91 23.15 -4.83
CA VAL A 527 30.99 22.35 -6.07
C VAL A 527 29.82 21.38 -6.17
N PRO A 528 28.85 21.63 -7.07
CA PRO A 528 27.75 20.70 -7.32
C PRO A 528 28.23 19.35 -7.87
N SER A 529 27.68 18.25 -7.35
CA SER A 529 27.97 16.89 -7.78
C SER A 529 26.73 16.21 -8.34
N ASP A 530 25.62 16.18 -7.59
CA ASP A 530 24.34 15.61 -8.00
C ASP A 530 23.14 16.44 -7.48
N ALA A 531 21.93 16.02 -7.86
CA ALA A 531 20.69 16.57 -7.35
C ALA A 531 19.73 15.44 -6.99
N VAL A 532 18.92 15.63 -5.95
CA VAL A 532 18.02 14.61 -5.40
C VAL A 532 16.71 15.22 -4.91
N VAL A 533 15.66 14.38 -4.83
CA VAL A 533 14.50 14.64 -3.96
C VAL A 533 14.95 14.39 -2.51
N ILE A 534 14.57 15.29 -1.59
CA ILE A 534 14.78 15.10 -0.14
C ILE A 534 13.54 14.43 0.47
N TRP A 535 12.36 14.97 0.15
CA TRP A 535 11.08 14.38 0.46
C TRP A 535 10.00 14.88 -0.50
N GLU A 536 8.93 14.11 -0.64
CA GLU A 536 7.68 14.52 -1.27
C GLU A 536 6.49 13.97 -0.47
N ASP A 537 5.38 14.70 -0.42
CA ASP A 537 4.15 14.23 0.25
C ASP A 537 3.22 13.44 -0.70
N ARG A 538 3.65 13.25 -1.95
CA ARG A 538 2.93 12.55 -3.02
C ARG A 538 3.91 11.73 -3.86
N LEU A 539 3.75 10.41 -3.83
CA LEU A 539 4.67 9.46 -4.47
C LEU A 539 4.81 9.71 -5.97
N ASN A 540 6.06 9.75 -6.44
CA ASN A 540 6.47 9.94 -7.83
C ASN A 540 5.94 11.22 -8.49
N THR A 541 5.59 12.23 -7.69
CA THR A 541 5.14 13.51 -8.24
C THR A 541 6.29 14.25 -8.90
N VAL A 542 7.50 14.09 -8.36
CA VAL A 542 8.75 14.59 -8.95
C VAL A 542 9.69 13.42 -9.21
N SER A 543 10.15 13.27 -10.44
CA SER A 543 11.02 12.16 -10.87
C SER A 543 12.18 12.64 -11.73
N ASN A 544 13.13 11.74 -12.03
CA ASN A 544 14.30 12.01 -12.87
C ASN A 544 15.12 13.25 -12.45
N VAL A 545 15.19 13.51 -11.14
CA VAL A 545 15.95 14.63 -10.57
C VAL A 545 17.43 14.41 -10.83
N LYS A 546 18.05 15.35 -11.53
CA LYS A 546 19.48 15.32 -11.86
C LYS A 546 20.04 16.71 -12.10
N LEU A 547 21.36 16.83 -12.16
CA LEU A 547 21.99 18.04 -12.68
C LEU A 547 22.04 18.02 -14.21
N SER A 548 21.91 19.21 -14.79
CA SER A 548 22.31 19.48 -16.18
C SER A 548 23.79 19.15 -16.41
N GLU A 549 24.18 18.87 -17.66
CA GLU A 549 25.56 18.48 -18.01
C GLU A 549 26.60 19.52 -17.57
N ASP A 550 26.26 20.81 -17.66
CA ASP A 550 27.10 21.92 -17.22
C ASP A 550 27.06 22.17 -15.70
N LYS A 551 26.23 21.40 -14.98
CA LYS A 551 25.97 21.49 -13.54
C LYS A 551 25.51 22.88 -13.10
N ARG A 552 24.75 23.58 -13.94
CA ARG A 552 24.25 24.93 -13.64
C ARG A 552 22.77 24.96 -13.22
N ASN A 553 22.04 23.87 -13.46
CA ASN A 553 20.62 23.72 -13.17
C ASN A 553 20.29 22.32 -12.64
N ILE A 554 19.27 22.23 -11.78
CA ILE A 554 18.54 20.97 -11.50
C ILE A 554 17.50 20.77 -12.61
N LEU A 555 17.41 19.56 -13.12
CA LEU A 555 16.42 19.08 -14.07
C LEU A 555 15.53 18.04 -13.38
N PHE A 556 14.23 18.05 -13.65
CA PHE A 556 13.29 17.06 -13.11
C PHE A 556 12.02 16.98 -13.97
N ASP A 557 11.29 15.89 -13.79
CA ASP A 557 10.08 15.59 -14.53
C ASP A 557 8.87 15.53 -13.60
N VAL A 558 7.75 16.07 -14.08
CA VAL A 558 6.44 15.96 -13.44
C VAL A 558 5.52 15.24 -14.42
N SER A 559 5.20 13.97 -14.12
CA SER A 559 4.41 13.10 -14.99
C SER A 559 2.92 13.44 -14.93
N PRO A 560 2.19 13.43 -16.06
CA PRO A 560 0.73 13.53 -16.05
C PRO A 560 0.05 12.40 -15.27
N ASP A 561 0.71 11.24 -15.15
CA ASP A 561 0.15 10.06 -14.46
C ASP A 561 0.21 10.18 -12.94
N PHE A 562 1.08 11.05 -12.41
CA PHE A 562 1.36 11.17 -10.98
C PHE A 562 1.18 12.59 -10.43
N ILE A 563 0.97 13.62 -11.27
CA ILE A 563 0.77 14.98 -10.78
C ILE A 563 -0.54 15.08 -9.97
N CYS A 564 -0.46 15.67 -8.78
CA CYS A 564 -1.59 16.02 -7.91
C CYS A 564 -1.18 17.18 -7.01
N GLN A 565 -2.11 17.69 -6.18
CA GLN A 565 -1.74 18.68 -5.18
C GLN A 565 -0.76 18.10 -4.17
N GLY A 566 0.34 18.80 -3.95
CA GLY A 566 1.39 18.33 -3.06
C GLY A 566 2.60 19.22 -3.01
N ASN A 567 3.61 18.75 -2.28
CA ASN A 567 4.83 19.43 -1.97
C ASN A 567 6.01 18.47 -2.12
N ALA A 568 7.11 18.98 -2.66
CA ALA A 568 8.39 18.27 -2.68
C ALA A 568 9.53 19.23 -2.34
N ILE A 569 10.62 18.68 -1.81
CA ILE A 569 11.91 19.39 -1.73
C ILE A 569 12.90 18.70 -2.65
N VAL A 570 13.53 19.49 -3.51
CA VAL A 570 14.70 19.08 -4.30
C VAL A 570 15.94 19.82 -3.82
N ALA A 571 17.09 19.16 -3.88
CA ALA A 571 18.36 19.70 -3.40
C ALA A 571 19.52 19.38 -4.34
N VAL A 572 20.55 20.23 -4.30
CA VAL A 572 21.85 19.99 -4.95
C VAL A 572 22.89 19.64 -3.88
N ARG A 573 23.71 18.62 -4.13
CA ARG A 573 24.71 18.14 -3.16
C ARG A 573 26.13 18.15 -3.72
N ASP A 574 27.12 18.15 -2.82
CA ASP A 574 28.52 17.95 -3.17
C ASP A 574 28.84 16.46 -3.35
N SER A 575 30.11 16.14 -3.66
CA SER A 575 30.56 14.75 -3.83
C SER A 575 30.51 13.91 -2.55
N ASN A 576 30.31 14.54 -1.39
CA ASN A 576 30.18 13.87 -0.09
C ASN A 576 28.70 13.67 0.30
N GLY A 577 27.75 14.05 -0.56
CA GLY A 577 26.32 14.00 -0.28
C GLY A 577 25.84 15.12 0.65
N ILE A 578 26.62 16.17 0.88
CA ILE A 578 26.22 17.34 1.68
C ILE A 578 25.38 18.28 0.83
N VAL A 579 24.21 18.67 1.30
CA VAL A 579 23.33 19.63 0.62
C VAL A 579 23.98 21.03 0.61
N LEU A 580 24.13 21.61 -0.59
CA LEU A 580 24.59 23.00 -0.79
C LEU A 580 23.43 23.98 -0.68
N TRP A 581 22.28 23.60 -1.24
CA TRP A 581 21.02 24.34 -1.22
C TRP A 581 19.85 23.45 -1.66
N SER A 582 18.63 23.89 -1.36
CA SER A 582 17.38 23.18 -1.67
C SER A 582 16.25 24.14 -1.94
N TRP A 583 15.24 23.66 -2.67
CA TRP A 583 14.07 24.40 -3.13
C TRP A 583 12.80 23.61 -2.85
N HIS A 584 11.74 24.33 -2.48
CA HIS A 584 10.38 23.81 -2.35
C HIS A 584 9.67 23.87 -3.70
N LEU A 585 9.11 22.75 -4.11
CA LEU A 585 8.18 22.64 -5.23
C LEU A 585 6.77 22.52 -4.65
N TRP A 586 5.90 23.46 -5.01
CA TRP A 586 4.49 23.45 -4.61
C TRP A 586 3.62 23.17 -5.82
N LEU A 587 3.08 21.95 -5.90
CA LEU A 587 2.20 21.53 -6.98
C LEU A 587 0.77 21.93 -6.63
N THR A 588 0.22 22.88 -7.38
CA THR A 588 -1.07 23.47 -7.05
C THR A 588 -1.71 24.14 -8.26
N PRO A 589 -3.04 24.03 -8.46
CA PRO A 589 -3.75 24.85 -9.45
C PRO A 589 -3.92 26.31 -9.00
N PHE A 590 -3.54 26.64 -7.76
CA PHE A 590 -3.63 27.99 -7.22
C PHE A 590 -2.68 28.96 -7.96
N LEU A 591 -3.26 30.04 -8.49
CA LEU A 591 -2.52 31.14 -9.12
C LEU A 591 -2.66 32.39 -8.24
N PRO A 592 -1.61 32.82 -7.53
CA PRO A 592 -1.73 33.85 -6.51
C PRO A 592 -1.96 35.26 -7.08
N ASP A 593 -1.69 35.47 -8.37
CA ASP A 593 -1.92 36.72 -9.08
C ASP A 593 -3.35 36.85 -9.65
N SER A 594 -4.07 35.74 -9.78
CA SER A 594 -5.42 35.72 -10.37
C SER A 594 -6.49 36.26 -9.42
N ASP A 595 -6.31 36.07 -8.11
CA ASP A 595 -7.26 36.56 -7.08
C ASP A 595 -6.52 36.93 -5.77
N PRO A 596 -5.72 38.01 -5.78
CA PRO A 596 -5.02 38.46 -4.58
C PRO A 596 -5.96 39.18 -3.61
N ILE A 597 -5.74 38.99 -2.31
CA ILE A 597 -6.49 39.69 -1.27
C ILE A 597 -5.83 41.03 -0.99
N SER A 598 -6.52 42.14 -1.28
CA SER A 598 -6.07 43.50 -0.95
C SER A 598 -6.34 43.84 0.53
N ILE A 599 -5.32 44.37 1.20
CA ILE A 599 -5.35 44.84 2.58
C ILE A 599 -4.56 46.16 2.69
N THR A 600 -5.19 47.21 3.21
CA THR A 600 -4.55 48.49 3.48
C THR A 600 -4.03 48.55 4.91
N TYR A 601 -2.75 48.88 5.07
CA TYR A 601 -2.11 49.10 6.36
C TYR A 601 -1.29 50.40 6.33
N ASN A 602 -1.49 51.27 7.32
CA ASN A 602 -0.82 52.59 7.40
C ASN A 602 -0.87 53.38 6.08
N GLY A 603 -2.00 53.33 5.36
CA GLY A 603 -2.21 54.02 4.08
C GLY A 603 -1.53 53.39 2.85
N THR A 604 -0.90 52.22 2.99
CA THR A 604 -0.31 51.46 1.88
C THR A 604 -1.13 50.20 1.61
N GLU A 605 -1.49 49.96 0.35
CA GLU A 605 -2.13 48.72 -0.06
C GLU A 605 -1.09 47.59 -0.15
N HIS A 606 -1.44 46.43 0.41
CA HIS A 606 -0.70 45.19 0.32
C HIS A 606 -1.60 44.10 -0.26
N LYS A 607 -1.02 43.22 -1.07
CA LYS A 607 -1.71 42.04 -1.61
C LYS A 607 -1.20 40.78 -0.93
N ILE A 608 -2.07 39.94 -0.39
CA ILE A 608 -1.71 38.65 0.21
C ILE A 608 -2.30 37.47 -0.56
N MET A 609 -1.60 36.34 -0.49
CA MET A 609 -2.14 35.07 -0.98
C MET A 609 -3.36 34.65 -0.15
N SER A 610 -4.34 34.04 -0.81
CA SER A 610 -5.51 33.43 -0.16
C SER A 610 -5.20 32.07 0.47
N GLN A 611 -4.06 31.47 0.13
CA GLN A 611 -3.61 30.18 0.65
C GLN A 611 -2.28 30.32 1.40
N ASN A 612 -2.06 29.43 2.37
CA ASN A 612 -0.75 29.29 3.00
C ASN A 612 0.21 28.57 2.04
N LEU A 613 1.51 28.79 2.24
CA LEU A 613 2.54 28.18 1.41
C LEU A 613 2.52 26.65 1.59
N GLY A 614 2.38 25.93 0.47
CA GLY A 614 2.28 24.47 0.48
C GLY A 614 0.90 23.92 0.87
N GLN A 615 -0.15 24.75 0.79
CA GLN A 615 -1.52 24.33 1.08
C GLN A 615 -1.97 23.18 0.16
N VAL A 616 -2.61 22.20 0.77
CA VAL A 616 -3.29 21.06 0.13
C VAL A 616 -4.75 21.04 0.59
N SER A 617 -5.67 20.71 -0.32
CA SER A 617 -7.10 20.63 -0.03
C SER A 617 -7.48 19.38 0.77
N GLN A 618 -8.62 19.44 1.45
CA GLN A 618 -9.23 18.28 2.08
C GLN A 618 -9.81 17.36 1.01
N GLY A 619 -9.70 16.04 1.20
CA GLY A 619 -10.39 15.08 0.34
C GLY A 619 -9.67 14.80 -0.98
N ASP A 620 -8.40 15.20 -1.12
CA ASP A 620 -7.51 14.78 -2.21
C ASP A 620 -7.08 13.31 -2.04
N ARG A 621 -8.08 12.42 -2.02
CA ARG A 621 -7.91 10.98 -1.90
C ARG A 621 -7.12 10.46 -3.08
N ILE A 622 -6.12 9.63 -2.82
CA ILE A 622 -5.28 8.99 -3.82
C ILE A 622 -5.49 7.49 -3.72
N ASN A 623 -6.00 6.88 -4.78
CA ASN A 623 -6.26 5.45 -4.83
C ASN A 623 -5.30 4.76 -5.82
N PHE A 624 -4.27 4.12 -5.27
CA PHE A 624 -3.45 3.16 -5.99
C PHE A 624 -4.23 1.85 -6.10
N LYS A 625 -4.63 1.46 -7.31
CA LYS A 625 -5.38 0.21 -7.51
C LYS A 625 -4.45 -0.99 -7.38
N SER A 626 -4.93 -2.06 -6.76
CA SER A 626 -4.24 -3.35 -6.82
C SER A 626 -4.23 -3.87 -8.25
N GLN A 627 -3.14 -4.51 -8.63
CA GLN A 627 -2.99 -5.12 -9.95
C GLN A 627 -2.29 -6.46 -9.82
N SER A 628 -2.69 -7.42 -10.64
CA SER A 628 -2.10 -8.75 -10.63
C SER A 628 -1.91 -9.29 -12.05
N VAL A 629 -0.94 -10.19 -12.21
CA VAL A 629 -0.70 -10.92 -13.45
C VAL A 629 -0.17 -12.31 -13.13
N LYS A 630 -0.40 -13.28 -14.02
CA LYS A 630 0.14 -14.62 -13.91
C LYS A 630 1.29 -14.82 -14.89
N VAL A 631 2.33 -15.52 -14.47
CA VAL A 631 3.44 -15.95 -15.30
C VAL A 631 3.44 -17.47 -15.35
N ARG A 632 3.20 -18.04 -16.54
CA ARG A 632 3.31 -19.47 -16.79
C ARG A 632 4.73 -19.81 -17.22
N TYR A 633 5.39 -20.69 -16.49
CA TYR A 633 6.63 -21.33 -16.90
C TYR A 633 6.30 -22.68 -17.53
N THR A 634 6.90 -22.97 -18.67
CA THR A 634 6.75 -24.23 -19.40
C THR A 634 8.11 -24.78 -19.72
N GLN A 635 8.38 -25.99 -19.27
CA GLN A 635 9.59 -26.73 -19.58
C GLN A 635 9.56 -27.19 -21.03
N ILE A 636 10.73 -27.38 -21.63
CA ILE A 636 10.93 -27.81 -23.01
C ILE A 636 11.83 -29.04 -22.96
N PRO A 637 11.26 -30.24 -22.78
CA PRO A 637 11.97 -31.52 -22.91
C PRO A 637 12.66 -31.66 -24.27
N ASP A 638 13.80 -32.35 -24.30
CA ASP A 638 14.51 -32.69 -25.55
C ASP A 638 13.90 -33.94 -26.25
N ASP A 639 12.91 -34.57 -25.62
CA ASP A 639 12.19 -35.75 -26.10
C ASP A 639 10.67 -35.47 -26.27
N ASP A 640 9.91 -36.46 -26.74
CA ASP A 640 8.45 -36.34 -26.93
C ASP A 640 7.65 -36.39 -25.60
N SER A 641 8.30 -36.13 -24.45
CA SER A 641 7.61 -36.08 -23.15
C SER A 641 6.72 -34.85 -23.04
N GLU A 642 5.60 -35.00 -22.33
CA GLU A 642 4.72 -33.86 -22.04
C GLU A 642 5.46 -32.81 -21.18
N PRO A 643 5.45 -31.52 -21.58
CA PRO A 643 6.16 -30.47 -20.87
C PRO A 643 5.50 -30.15 -19.53
N LEU A 644 6.30 -30.05 -18.45
CA LEU A 644 5.82 -29.51 -17.19
C LEU A 644 5.48 -28.02 -17.33
N SER A 645 4.39 -27.59 -16.70
CA SER A 645 4.08 -26.18 -16.56
C SER A 645 3.74 -25.83 -15.12
N LEU A 646 4.07 -24.61 -14.70
CA LEU A 646 3.61 -24.03 -13.43
C LEU A 646 3.24 -22.57 -13.64
N VAL A 647 2.39 -22.03 -12.77
CA VAL A 647 1.98 -20.63 -12.82
C VAL A 647 2.34 -19.93 -11.52
N LEU A 648 3.02 -18.79 -11.65
CA LEU A 648 3.35 -17.88 -10.56
C LEU A 648 2.47 -16.64 -10.66
N THR A 649 1.72 -16.33 -9.61
CA THR A 649 0.88 -15.12 -9.54
C THR A 649 1.67 -13.96 -8.94
N ILE A 650 1.74 -12.84 -9.65
CA ILE A 650 2.37 -11.61 -9.17
C ILE A 650 1.27 -10.62 -8.81
N THR A 651 1.24 -10.19 -7.56
CA THR A 651 0.29 -9.19 -7.07
C THR A 651 1.05 -7.96 -6.61
N GLN A 652 0.62 -6.79 -7.04
CA GLN A 652 0.99 -5.52 -6.42
C GLN A 652 -0.21 -4.99 -5.64
N SER A 653 -0.03 -4.83 -4.33
CA SER A 653 -1.11 -4.35 -3.47
C SER A 653 -1.47 -2.90 -3.81
N GLY A 654 -2.76 -2.58 -3.65
CA GLY A 654 -3.26 -1.22 -3.78
C GLY A 654 -3.17 -0.47 -2.45
N LYS A 655 -3.43 0.84 -2.48
CA LYS A 655 -3.57 1.66 -1.27
C LYS A 655 -4.43 2.89 -1.53
N LEU A 656 -5.37 3.12 -0.62
CA LEU A 656 -6.08 4.38 -0.49
C LEU A 656 -5.36 5.27 0.51
N ILE A 657 -5.00 6.49 0.10
CA ILE A 657 -4.45 7.53 0.96
C ILE A 657 -5.49 8.64 1.04
N GLU A 658 -5.90 8.99 2.26
CA GLU A 658 -6.88 10.04 2.54
C GLU A 658 -6.21 11.20 3.31
N PRO A 659 -5.52 12.12 2.60
CA PRO A 659 -4.84 13.22 3.26
C PRO A 659 -5.86 14.22 3.81
N GLU A 660 -5.61 14.68 5.03
CA GLU A 660 -6.31 15.84 5.59
C GLU A 660 -5.80 17.13 4.94
N ALA A 661 -6.64 18.16 4.95
CA ALA A 661 -6.19 19.50 4.55
C ALA A 661 -5.05 19.96 5.46
N SER A 662 -3.98 20.46 4.83
CA SER A 662 -2.80 20.91 5.54
C SER A 662 -2.01 21.92 4.72
N TYR A 663 -0.95 22.44 5.34
CA TYR A 663 0.07 23.26 4.69
C TYR A 663 1.44 22.90 5.25
N CYS A 664 2.52 23.31 4.58
CA CYS A 664 3.86 23.11 5.10
C CYS A 664 4.15 24.00 6.31
N TYR A 665 4.90 23.48 7.27
CA TYR A 665 5.37 24.25 8.42
C TYR A 665 6.79 24.75 8.19
N TYR A 666 7.09 25.93 8.72
CA TYR A 666 8.40 26.56 8.65
C TYR A 666 8.85 26.93 10.06
N GLN A 667 10.12 26.68 10.38
CA GLN A 667 10.77 27.33 11.52
C GLN A 667 11.24 28.71 11.09
N TRP A 668 11.09 29.68 11.97
CA TRP A 668 11.30 31.08 11.62
C TRP A 668 12.73 31.32 11.11
N GLY A 669 12.84 32.00 9.97
CA GLY A 669 14.12 32.33 9.33
C GLY A 669 14.71 31.23 8.44
N ARG A 670 14.05 30.07 8.30
CA ARG A 670 14.43 29.02 7.34
C ARG A 670 13.71 29.18 6.00
N LYS A 671 14.35 28.71 4.93
CA LYS A 671 13.79 28.66 3.58
C LYS A 671 13.03 27.36 3.26
N ASP A 672 13.34 26.29 4.00
CA ASP A 672 12.86 24.94 3.69
C ASP A 672 11.62 24.59 4.49
N PRO A 673 10.57 24.07 3.85
CA PRO A 673 9.42 23.53 4.56
C PRO A 673 9.73 22.22 5.28
N MET A 674 8.92 21.96 6.30
CA MET A 674 8.76 20.66 6.92
C MET A 674 7.42 20.08 6.51
N ILE A 675 7.41 18.75 6.35
CA ILE A 675 6.24 17.94 6.01
C ILE A 675 5.06 18.30 6.93
N SER A 676 3.83 18.15 6.43
CA SER A 676 2.64 18.11 7.29
C SER A 676 2.64 16.84 8.16
N SER A 677 2.03 16.84 9.35
CA SER A 677 2.15 15.72 10.31
C SER A 677 1.13 14.62 10.16
N THR A 678 0.07 14.82 9.39
CA THR A 678 -1.10 13.92 9.35
C THR A 678 -1.13 13.08 8.07
N SER A 679 -0.05 13.02 7.29
CA SER A 679 -0.05 12.34 6.00
C SER A 679 1.21 11.50 5.77
N VAL A 680 1.00 10.40 5.06
CA VAL A 680 2.07 9.62 4.42
C VAL A 680 2.92 10.53 3.55
N TRP A 681 4.24 10.36 3.63
CA TRP A 681 5.20 11.05 2.78
C TRP A 681 6.30 10.08 2.34
N TYR A 682 7.15 10.51 1.41
CA TYR A 682 8.16 9.66 0.78
C TYR A 682 9.53 10.31 0.89
N ASN A 683 10.52 9.53 1.35
CA ASN A 683 11.90 9.99 1.45
C ASN A 683 12.62 9.93 0.08
N ALA A 684 13.92 10.24 0.06
CA ALA A 684 14.74 10.23 -1.15
C ALA A 684 14.80 8.86 -1.86
N ASP A 685 14.55 7.77 -1.14
CA ASP A 685 14.50 6.39 -1.66
C ASP A 685 13.06 5.98 -2.02
N PHE A 686 12.12 6.93 -2.05
CA PHE A 686 10.68 6.73 -2.26
C PHE A 686 10.03 5.76 -1.26
N GLN A 687 10.66 5.57 -0.10
CA GLN A 687 10.08 4.78 0.97
C GLN A 687 9.00 5.57 1.67
N GLU A 688 7.90 4.88 1.96
CA GLU A 688 6.80 5.43 2.73
C GLU A 688 7.24 5.74 4.17
N MET A 689 6.94 6.95 4.62
CA MET A 689 7.24 7.46 5.95
C MET A 689 5.97 8.05 6.57
N THR A 690 5.86 7.94 7.88
CA THR A 690 4.75 8.49 8.68
C THR A 690 5.22 9.42 9.80
N GLU A 691 6.49 9.31 10.18
CA GLU A 691 7.10 10.15 11.21
C GLU A 691 7.82 11.36 10.60
N ILE A 692 7.92 12.44 11.36
CA ILE A 692 8.71 13.60 10.95
C ILE A 692 10.21 13.35 11.18
N MET A 693 11.03 13.82 10.25
CA MET A 693 12.48 13.92 10.46
C MET A 693 12.79 14.98 11.51
N THR A 694 13.40 14.59 12.64
CA THR A 694 13.81 15.52 13.69
C THR A 694 15.31 15.53 13.89
N LYS A 695 15.86 16.67 14.35
CA LYS A 695 17.26 16.81 14.72
C LYS A 695 17.38 17.70 15.96
N GLY A 696 18.05 17.23 17.01
CA GLY A 696 18.29 18.05 18.20
C GLY A 696 19.39 19.09 17.95
N PHE A 697 19.29 20.25 18.60
CA PHE A 697 20.45 21.14 18.71
C PHE A 697 21.54 20.46 19.54
N LEU A 698 22.75 20.40 19.00
CA LEU A 698 23.91 19.96 19.77
C LEU A 698 24.21 21.01 20.84
N SER A 699 24.41 20.57 22.09
CA SER A 699 24.74 21.42 23.25
C SER A 699 25.97 22.31 23.03
N ASP A 700 26.80 21.98 22.03
CA ASP A 700 28.10 22.59 21.79
C ASP A 700 28.13 23.46 20.53
N SER A 701 26.97 23.76 19.92
CA SER A 701 26.88 24.67 18.76
C SER A 701 27.15 26.11 19.21
N THR A 702 28.38 26.58 19.00
CA THR A 702 28.94 27.78 19.64
C THR A 702 28.67 29.11 18.91
N SER A 703 27.93 29.13 17.78
CA SER A 703 27.55 30.39 17.11
C SER A 703 26.28 30.28 16.23
N GLY A 704 25.53 31.37 16.05
CA GLY A 704 24.35 31.40 15.19
C GLY A 704 24.63 31.11 13.70
N LEU A 705 25.87 31.32 13.23
CA LEU A 705 26.25 31.03 11.83
C LEU A 705 26.32 29.52 11.56
N SER A 706 26.83 28.72 12.51
CA SER A 706 26.92 27.27 12.32
C SER A 706 25.54 26.63 12.18
N ILE A 707 24.55 27.15 12.91
CA ILE A 707 23.16 26.66 12.85
C ILE A 707 22.50 27.01 11.52
N LEU A 708 22.71 28.22 11.01
CA LEU A 708 22.22 28.57 9.66
C LEU A 708 22.84 27.67 8.58
N ALA A 709 24.13 27.37 8.69
CA ALA A 709 24.80 26.43 7.80
C ALA A 709 24.24 25.00 7.93
N ASP A 710 23.95 24.55 9.15
CA ASP A 710 23.29 23.26 9.41
C ASP A 710 21.86 23.21 8.85
N TYR A 711 21.10 24.30 8.95
CA TYR A 711 19.76 24.41 8.38
C TYR A 711 19.77 24.20 6.87
N ILE A 712 20.74 24.82 6.17
CA ILE A 712 20.93 24.63 4.73
C ILE A 712 21.30 23.18 4.40
N ARG A 713 22.13 22.54 5.23
CA ARG A 713 22.58 21.15 5.04
C ARG A 713 21.53 20.08 5.37
N THR A 714 20.47 20.46 6.09
CA THR A 714 19.43 19.54 6.57
C THR A 714 18.02 20.03 6.23
N PRO A 715 17.70 20.19 4.94
CA PRO A 715 16.33 20.51 4.53
C PRO A 715 15.37 19.39 4.95
N GLY A 716 14.12 19.73 5.26
CA GLY A 716 13.10 18.79 5.73
C GLY A 716 13.20 18.35 7.20
N TYR A 717 14.38 18.46 7.83
CA TYR A 717 14.52 18.18 9.26
C TYR A 717 13.92 19.30 10.11
N PHE A 718 13.08 18.92 11.06
CA PHE A 718 12.59 19.80 12.12
C PHE A 718 13.57 19.82 13.30
N TRP A 719 14.08 21.00 13.63
CA TRP A 719 15.09 21.12 14.68
C TRP A 719 14.46 21.27 16.06
N THR A 720 14.65 20.28 16.94
CA THR A 720 14.03 20.26 18.26
C THR A 720 14.93 20.88 19.33
N SER A 721 14.37 21.76 20.17
CA SER A 721 15.06 22.48 21.24
C SER A 721 14.20 22.64 22.48
N SER A 722 14.83 22.78 23.65
CA SER A 722 14.19 23.44 24.78
C SER A 722 14.04 24.94 24.47
N HIS A 723 12.84 25.51 24.68
CA HIS A 723 12.45 26.90 24.36
C HIS A 723 13.35 28.04 24.91
N THR A 724 14.43 27.72 25.64
CA THR A 724 15.26 28.63 26.43
C THR A 724 16.64 28.91 25.85
N GLN A 725 17.01 28.33 24.70
CA GLN A 725 18.37 28.48 24.16
C GLN A 725 18.48 29.65 23.17
N GLU A 726 19.42 30.58 23.39
CA GLU A 726 19.70 31.75 22.53
C GLU A 726 20.42 31.39 21.20
N VAL A 727 20.08 30.25 20.59
CA VAL A 727 20.77 29.73 19.41
C VAL A 727 20.49 30.52 18.12
N PHE A 728 19.60 31.51 18.18
CA PHE A 728 19.08 32.25 17.03
C PHE A 728 19.52 33.71 17.06
N THR A 729 20.66 34.01 16.45
CA THR A 729 21.33 35.30 16.67
C THR A 729 20.77 36.47 15.84
N TYR A 730 20.09 36.20 14.71
CA TYR A 730 19.83 37.22 13.67
C TYR A 730 18.36 37.54 13.42
N TYR A 731 18.04 38.82 13.24
CA TYR A 731 16.66 39.33 13.13
C TYR A 731 16.17 39.51 11.70
N ASN A 732 17.09 39.54 10.73
CA ASN A 732 16.79 39.91 9.36
C ASN A 732 16.68 38.72 8.42
N LEU A 733 16.42 37.51 8.94
CA LEU A 733 16.53 36.28 8.14
C LEU A 733 15.54 36.23 6.96
N TRP A 734 14.29 36.65 7.11
CA TRP A 734 13.33 36.74 5.99
C TRP A 734 13.12 38.16 5.45
N ASN A 735 13.31 39.18 6.29
CA ASN A 735 13.24 40.58 5.91
C ASN A 735 14.56 41.28 6.22
N MET A 736 15.30 41.70 5.17
CA MET A 736 16.67 42.22 5.25
C MET A 736 16.87 43.31 6.30
N ASN A 737 15.85 44.13 6.54
CA ASN A 737 15.95 45.29 7.44
C ASN A 737 15.28 45.06 8.81
N ASN A 738 14.62 43.92 9.03
CA ASN A 738 13.70 43.67 10.15
C ASN A 738 12.78 44.89 10.45
N SER A 739 12.39 45.63 9.41
CA SER A 739 11.77 46.96 9.52
C SER A 739 10.26 46.90 9.36
N ASN A 740 9.58 47.89 9.94
CA ASN A 740 8.12 48.07 9.85
C ASN A 740 7.69 48.84 8.59
N THR A 741 8.62 49.53 7.94
CA THR A 741 8.34 50.45 6.83
C THR A 741 8.86 49.95 5.49
N SER A 742 9.73 48.94 5.49
CA SER A 742 10.31 48.35 4.28
C SER A 742 10.52 46.86 4.51
N GLU A 743 9.94 46.05 3.63
CA GLU A 743 10.04 44.59 3.62
C GLU A 743 10.86 44.18 2.40
N VAL A 744 12.13 43.84 2.61
CA VAL A 744 13.04 43.41 1.53
C VAL A 744 13.27 41.91 1.67
N LYS A 745 12.82 41.16 0.67
CA LYS A 745 12.92 39.70 0.61
C LYS A 745 14.38 39.25 0.54
N THR A 746 14.78 38.38 1.47
CA THR A 746 16.14 37.85 1.52
C THR A 746 16.29 36.55 0.73
N VAL A 747 17.52 36.03 0.67
CA VAL A 747 17.79 34.69 0.14
C VAL A 747 17.29 33.55 1.01
N TYR A 748 16.86 33.78 2.27
CA TYR A 748 16.26 32.73 3.12
C TYR A 748 14.73 32.80 3.19
N ASP A 749 14.10 33.80 2.58
CA ASP A 749 12.65 33.90 2.51
C ASP A 749 12.06 32.71 1.70
N PRO A 750 11.11 31.94 2.27
CA PRO A 750 10.56 30.75 1.63
C PRO A 750 9.57 31.05 0.50
N SER A 751 9.09 32.29 0.34
CA SER A 751 7.97 32.59 -0.56
C SER A 751 8.33 32.45 -2.05
N PRO A 752 7.33 32.21 -2.92
CA PRO A 752 7.54 32.12 -4.36
C PRO A 752 8.06 33.40 -5.02
N VAL A 753 8.46 33.31 -6.28
CA VAL A 753 8.86 34.46 -7.11
C VAL A 753 7.78 35.55 -7.07
N GLY A 754 8.17 36.80 -6.80
CA GLY A 754 7.25 37.95 -6.73
C GLY A 754 6.50 38.10 -5.40
N TYR A 755 6.73 37.20 -4.44
CA TYR A 755 6.11 37.22 -3.12
C TYR A 755 7.16 37.09 -2.01
N ARG A 756 6.83 37.56 -0.81
CA ARG A 756 7.66 37.50 0.40
C ARG A 756 6.83 37.10 1.61
N VAL A 757 7.47 36.67 2.70
CA VAL A 757 6.77 36.41 3.95
C VAL A 757 6.10 37.69 4.43
N ALA A 758 4.78 37.64 4.58
CA ALA A 758 4.00 38.82 4.89
C ALA A 758 4.29 39.30 6.31
N ARG A 759 4.21 40.62 6.53
CA ARG A 759 4.18 41.19 7.87
C ARG A 759 3.15 42.30 7.98
N ASN A 760 3.28 43.38 7.21
CA ASN A 760 2.38 44.53 7.36
C ASN A 760 0.90 44.19 7.09
N SER A 761 0.62 43.40 6.06
CA SER A 761 -0.73 42.92 5.76
C SER A 761 -1.28 41.96 6.83
N ILE A 762 -0.43 41.14 7.44
CA ILE A 762 -0.82 40.24 8.54
C ILE A 762 -1.11 41.05 9.81
N VAL A 763 -0.33 42.09 10.10
CA VAL A 763 -0.56 43.01 11.22
C VAL A 763 -1.87 43.79 11.08
N ALA A 764 -2.32 44.06 9.86
CA ALA A 764 -3.61 44.71 9.64
C ALA A 764 -4.82 43.83 10.00
N LEU A 765 -4.66 42.51 10.03
CA LEU A 765 -5.70 41.55 10.39
C LEU A 765 -5.92 41.41 11.90
N LEU A 766 -5.11 42.09 12.72
CA LEU A 766 -5.20 42.02 14.17
C LEU A 766 -6.48 42.67 14.69
N ASN A 767 -7.03 42.06 15.74
CA ASN A 767 -8.28 42.48 16.38
C ASN A 767 -9.47 42.56 15.42
N GLN A 768 -9.33 42.03 14.19
CA GLN A 768 -10.46 41.83 13.30
C GLN A 768 -11.31 40.68 13.81
N THR A 769 -12.62 40.81 13.62
CA THR A 769 -13.58 39.78 13.99
C THR A 769 -13.29 38.49 13.24
N ILE A 770 -13.33 37.39 13.96
CA ILE A 770 -13.25 36.03 13.44
C ILE A 770 -14.66 35.42 13.44
N SER A 771 -15.00 34.69 12.38
CA SER A 771 -16.25 33.91 12.31
C SER A 771 -16.24 32.71 13.26
N SER A 772 -17.39 32.08 13.49
CA SER A 772 -17.37 30.70 13.97
C SER A 772 -16.57 29.80 13.02
N ALA A 773 -16.12 28.65 13.54
CA ALA A 773 -15.46 27.64 12.72
C ALA A 773 -16.31 27.27 11.50
N THR A 774 -15.65 27.14 10.36
CA THR A 774 -16.27 26.72 9.10
C THR A 774 -15.40 25.65 8.46
N ASP A 775 -16.03 24.59 7.99
CA ASP A 775 -15.38 23.61 7.14
C ASP A 775 -15.42 24.09 5.68
N GLY A 776 -14.30 23.92 4.98
CA GLY A 776 -14.18 24.28 3.57
C GLY A 776 -13.19 23.38 2.85
N ALA A 777 -12.89 23.72 1.60
CA ALA A 777 -11.97 22.96 0.74
C ALA A 777 -10.57 22.80 1.35
N TYR A 778 -10.18 23.64 2.32
CA TYR A 778 -8.89 23.60 3.00
C TYR A 778 -9.01 23.19 4.48
N GLY A 779 -10.03 22.38 4.79
CA GLY A 779 -10.30 21.86 6.13
C GLY A 779 -11.08 22.84 7.01
N THR A 780 -11.12 22.53 8.30
CA THR A 780 -11.70 23.43 9.31
C THR A 780 -10.81 24.65 9.47
N GLY A 781 -11.43 25.83 9.49
CA GLY A 781 -10.74 27.07 9.76
C GLY A 781 -11.72 28.16 10.15
N VAL A 782 -11.27 29.41 10.04
CA VAL A 782 -12.08 30.57 10.35
C VAL A 782 -11.90 31.66 9.30
N ASN A 783 -12.91 32.50 9.17
CA ASN A 783 -12.85 33.68 8.31
C ASN A 783 -12.55 34.92 9.15
N ILE A 784 -11.52 35.66 8.79
CA ILE A 784 -11.18 36.95 9.39
C ILE A 784 -11.81 38.06 8.54
N THR A 785 -12.50 39.01 9.17
CA THR A 785 -13.03 40.19 8.48
C THR A 785 -11.91 40.95 7.78
N ASN A 786 -12.10 41.28 6.49
CA ASN A 786 -11.15 42.10 5.76
C ASN A 786 -11.26 43.57 6.24
N PRO A 787 -10.21 44.14 6.85
CA PRO A 787 -10.25 45.52 7.36
C PRO A 787 -10.40 46.57 6.25
N SER A 788 -10.14 46.20 5.00
CA SER A 788 -10.28 47.07 3.82
C SER A 788 -11.62 46.91 3.10
N GLY A 789 -12.55 46.13 3.64
CA GLY A 789 -13.80 45.74 2.99
C GLY A 789 -13.62 44.59 1.99
N GLY A 790 -14.73 44.04 1.51
CA GLY A 790 -14.75 42.86 0.62
C GLY A 790 -15.02 41.55 1.36
N ASN A 791 -14.71 40.43 0.71
CA ASN A 791 -14.98 39.10 1.26
C ASN A 791 -14.08 38.82 2.49
N PRO A 792 -14.60 38.13 3.51
CA PRO A 792 -13.78 37.61 4.60
C PRO A 792 -12.66 36.71 4.10
N ILE A 793 -11.58 36.65 4.87
CA ILE A 793 -10.34 35.95 4.51
C ILE A 793 -10.27 34.64 5.28
N PHE A 794 -10.30 33.52 4.58
CA PHE A 794 -10.20 32.21 5.20
C PHE A 794 -8.76 31.90 5.65
N PHE A 795 -8.61 31.40 6.88
CA PHE A 795 -7.38 30.85 7.42
C PHE A 795 -7.63 29.44 7.95
N ALA A 796 -6.87 28.48 7.44
CA ALA A 796 -6.97 27.08 7.86
C ALA A 796 -6.38 26.88 9.27
N ALA A 797 -7.12 26.18 10.12
CA ALA A 797 -6.70 25.83 11.47
C ALA A 797 -6.05 24.44 11.45
N CYS A 798 -4.82 24.35 10.92
CA CYS A 798 -4.03 23.11 10.80
C CYS A 798 -3.00 22.93 11.94
N GLY A 799 -3.15 23.62 13.07
CA GLY A 799 -2.28 23.50 14.23
C GLY A 799 -0.90 24.10 14.03
N TYR A 800 0.05 23.62 14.82
CA TYR A 800 1.46 24.02 14.79
C TYR A 800 2.37 22.88 15.24
N ARG A 801 3.65 22.91 14.83
CA ARG A 801 4.66 21.96 15.32
C ARG A 801 5.36 22.46 16.57
N SER A 802 5.37 21.63 17.61
CA SER A 802 6.05 21.90 18.87
C SER A 802 7.57 21.86 18.69
N SER A 803 8.26 22.87 19.21
CA SER A 803 9.73 22.91 19.21
C SER A 803 10.38 21.78 20.01
N VAL A 804 9.64 21.12 20.91
CA VAL A 804 10.20 20.11 21.83
C VAL A 804 10.42 18.78 21.12
N ASN A 805 9.46 18.36 20.30
CA ASN A 805 9.44 17.03 19.68
C ASN A 805 9.06 17.04 18.19
N GLY A 806 8.74 18.21 17.63
CA GLY A 806 8.32 18.35 16.24
C GLY A 806 6.91 17.89 15.94
N LEU A 807 6.16 17.33 16.90
CA LEU A 807 4.79 16.86 16.70
C LEU A 807 3.82 18.04 16.52
N VAL A 808 2.76 17.82 15.75
CA VAL A 808 1.69 18.82 15.61
C VAL A 808 0.79 18.85 16.83
N GLN A 809 0.44 20.05 17.25
CA GLN A 809 -0.40 20.38 18.39
C GLN A 809 -1.44 21.43 17.99
N GLY A 810 -2.41 21.68 18.87
CA GLY A 810 -3.48 22.65 18.63
C GLY A 810 -4.51 22.18 17.60
N MET A 811 -4.77 20.87 17.53
CA MET A 811 -5.73 20.22 16.64
C MET A 811 -6.73 19.35 17.42
N THR A 812 -7.23 19.83 18.57
CA THR A 812 -8.21 19.05 19.34
C THR A 812 -9.61 19.19 18.74
N SER A 813 -10.52 18.29 19.09
CA SER A 813 -11.93 18.38 18.68
C SER A 813 -12.63 19.61 19.26
N GLU A 814 -12.15 20.11 20.40
CA GLU A 814 -12.70 21.27 21.10
C GLU A 814 -12.13 22.60 20.59
N ASP A 815 -10.85 22.65 20.20
CA ASP A 815 -10.20 23.86 19.71
C ASP A 815 -9.10 23.55 18.68
N LYS A 816 -9.22 24.17 17.50
CA LYS A 816 -8.23 24.09 16.44
C LYS A 816 -7.56 25.45 16.25
N PHE A 817 -6.24 25.44 16.24
CA PHE A 817 -5.41 26.61 16.03
C PHE A 817 -4.92 26.68 14.60
N GLY A 818 -4.73 27.88 14.08
CA GLY A 818 -3.99 28.15 12.86
C GLY A 818 -3.00 29.25 13.14
N THR A 819 -1.71 29.01 12.93
CA THR A 819 -0.70 30.02 13.21
C THR A 819 0.17 30.22 11.98
N VAL A 820 0.37 31.48 11.59
CA VAL A 820 1.24 31.86 10.47
C VAL A 820 2.29 32.87 10.91
N TRP A 821 3.54 32.62 10.53
CA TRP A 821 4.63 33.53 10.84
C TRP A 821 4.51 34.86 10.10
N THR A 822 5.07 35.90 10.71
CA THR A 822 5.45 37.13 10.01
C THR A 822 6.96 37.20 9.76
N SER A 823 7.38 38.04 8.83
CA SER A 823 8.81 38.24 8.53
C SER A 823 9.60 39.00 9.61
N ARG A 824 9.00 39.37 10.74
CA ARG A 824 9.64 40.15 11.80
C ARG A 824 9.95 39.29 13.03
N SER A 825 11.16 39.45 13.54
CA SER A 825 11.53 38.97 14.87
C SER A 825 11.50 40.08 15.94
N THR A 826 11.17 39.69 17.17
CA THR A 826 11.09 40.54 18.38
C THR A 826 12.35 40.47 19.25
N SER A 827 12.97 39.30 19.36
CA SER A 827 14.14 39.01 20.17
C SER A 827 14.96 37.92 19.51
N THR A 828 16.14 37.57 20.02
CA THR A 828 16.95 36.44 19.49
C THR A 828 16.16 35.14 19.50
N ILE A 829 15.26 34.91 20.45
CA ILE A 829 14.56 33.63 20.59
C ILE A 829 13.14 33.60 20.05
N GLU A 830 12.51 34.75 19.79
CA GLU A 830 11.09 34.84 19.41
C GLU A 830 10.84 35.62 18.11
N ALA A 831 9.68 35.37 17.50
CA ALA A 831 9.16 36.10 16.35
C ALA A 831 7.64 36.28 16.42
N PHE A 832 7.12 37.24 15.65
CA PHE A 832 5.68 37.48 15.60
C PHE A 832 4.98 36.51 14.66
N ALA A 833 3.85 35.98 15.11
CA ALA A 833 2.91 35.22 14.31
C ALA A 833 1.47 35.73 14.51
N LEU A 834 0.64 35.54 13.49
CA LEU A 834 -0.81 35.64 13.61
C LEU A 834 -1.34 34.28 14.02
N SER A 835 -2.03 34.23 15.16
CA SER A 835 -2.70 33.04 15.65
C SER A 835 -4.22 33.23 15.59
N ILE A 836 -4.89 32.23 15.05
CA ILE A 836 -6.33 32.06 15.05
C ILE A 836 -6.70 30.81 15.85
N SER A 837 -7.88 30.83 16.45
CA SER A 837 -8.49 29.67 17.12
C SER A 837 -9.96 29.60 16.72
N THR A 838 -10.49 28.39 16.58
CA THR A 838 -11.90 28.16 16.28
C THR A 838 -12.84 28.58 17.42
N ASN A 839 -12.30 28.77 18.64
CA ASN A 839 -13.04 29.21 19.83
C ASN A 839 -12.88 30.71 20.13
N HIS A 840 -11.96 31.39 19.45
CA HIS A 840 -11.73 32.82 19.64
C HIS A 840 -12.56 33.67 18.69
N THR A 841 -12.96 34.86 19.14
CA THR A 841 -13.76 35.81 18.35
C THR A 841 -12.92 36.88 17.64
N ILE A 842 -11.62 36.95 17.92
CA ILE A 842 -10.69 37.93 17.35
C ILE A 842 -9.35 37.29 16.99
N ALA A 843 -8.71 37.81 15.95
CA ALA A 843 -7.37 37.38 15.55
C ALA A 843 -6.29 37.98 16.44
N GLN A 844 -5.37 37.15 16.92
CA GLN A 844 -4.38 37.52 17.92
C GLN A 844 -2.95 37.51 17.36
N MET A 845 -2.15 38.46 17.82
CA MET A 845 -0.71 38.41 17.62
C MET A 845 -0.08 37.63 18.77
N VAL A 846 0.71 36.62 18.44
CA VAL A 846 1.54 35.91 19.41
C VAL A 846 3.01 36.20 19.14
N ASN A 847 3.79 36.27 20.21
CA ASN A 847 5.23 36.27 20.13
C ASN A 847 5.68 34.88 20.58
N ASP A 848 6.24 34.13 19.64
CA ASP A 848 6.46 32.70 19.82
C ASP A 848 7.89 32.30 19.51
N ALA A 849 8.32 31.19 20.10
CA ALA A 849 9.68 30.70 19.95
C ALA A 849 9.97 30.37 18.48
N ARG A 850 11.06 30.90 17.93
CA ARG A 850 11.48 30.67 16.54
C ARG A 850 11.66 29.19 16.14
N PRO A 851 12.01 28.26 17.04
CA PRO A 851 11.98 26.82 16.79
C PRO A 851 10.59 26.22 16.54
N MET A 852 9.50 26.93 16.78
CA MET A 852 8.15 26.43 16.48
C MET A 852 7.96 26.31 14.97
N GLY A 853 7.15 25.34 14.53
CA GLY A 853 6.76 25.23 13.12
C GLY A 853 5.38 25.80 12.88
N PHE A 854 5.30 26.93 12.19
CA PHE A 854 4.04 27.56 11.80
C PHE A 854 3.92 27.66 10.28
N GLY A 855 2.71 27.92 9.79
CA GLY A 855 2.49 28.19 8.37
C GLY A 855 3.12 29.51 7.94
N VAL A 856 3.15 29.74 6.63
CA VAL A 856 3.56 31.02 6.04
C VAL A 856 2.46 31.47 5.09
N ARG A 857 2.00 32.72 5.22
CA ARG A 857 1.15 33.37 4.23
C ARG A 857 1.92 34.51 3.59
N SER A 858 2.07 34.47 2.27
CA SER A 858 2.94 35.42 1.56
C SER A 858 2.19 36.66 1.11
N SER A 859 2.89 37.79 1.04
CA SER A 859 2.42 39.02 0.40
C SER A 859 3.21 39.31 -0.87
N LYS A 860 2.58 39.99 -1.82
CA LYS A 860 3.22 40.41 -3.08
C LYS A 860 4.33 41.43 -2.78
N GLU A 861 5.45 41.31 -3.46
CA GLU A 861 6.50 42.33 -3.45
C GLU A 861 5.97 43.64 -4.05
N LEU A 862 6.25 44.76 -3.37
CA LEU A 862 5.88 46.12 -3.80
C LEU A 862 6.90 46.70 -4.77
#